data_AF-M1WK00-F1
#
_entry.id   AF-M1WK00-F1
#
_cell.length_a   1.000
_cell.length_b   1.000
_cell.length_c   1.000
_cell.angle_alpha   90.00
_cell.angle_beta   90.00
_cell.angle_gamma   90.00
#
_symmetry.space_group_name_H-M   'P 1'
#
loop_
_entity.id
_entity.type
_entity.pdbx_description
1 polymer ?
#
loop_
_entity_poly.entity_id
_entity_poly.type
_entity_poly.pdbx_seq_one_letter_code
_entity_poly.pdbx_strand_id
1 'polypeptide(L)'
;MCGIASFLSNRQWTATPDTGWLETLDTEFKTIVAGNDILQAATPLGTLAEHFYDLMSFGLHMSLVANPETGSRLESIRDSIRQLRNAAAVKLEQGPRTDALESLREQLDDYLWQIDKEVLANKDRTLTIMPDALATDAEVRDRHFLAWGIEQVLESIDKLEVRGRDSAGIAVAFILPENKNPETALSCDQKTEFCDRCSIHNADTRQVLVRTLPDGRTACRFLYKVAQLVGQLGDNGAALREFIVKDELLWSMAEGLETLNIIAHTRWASNGIISVPNCHPVDGLVEGDVSTGLEKTMFVLNGDVDNYRTLVEETVVSKGAYIPPAISTDAKILPVLFHLDAPKDENAEERFRNVLKRCEGSLAVVMQNLNDFDSQFLAQKGSGQSFYIGKTQDGWLVASEAYGMAARARSSFPMAVHRQGGVSVILSDSDPADMVPQARFLHSGECVPLKEEKIEIFSRDIFRGKYNHYIEKEVHEASSSVRNTLHGKYLRQNGHVTFLPEGFGNGPALVNRFRNGKTPIARIICVGQGTAAVAAMAVASLLRRALKGSDISIEAYTGSELVGFMGDESMDNVFLIPVSQSGTTTDTNRVVDLCRDRGAWVNCIVNRRNSPLVQKSDSYIYTSNGRDVEMAVASTKAFYSQVAAGKLLSLWLADVLGTMDTATISADMDSLESLPNAIDKVLETKDAIGEVAKKYAPVHRYWALVGNGANCIAAQEVRIKLSELCYKSIPCDVTEDKKHIDLSTEPLTLVMASDLPEMVVMDTVKETTIFKAHNGSPIVFCAEDETRFDAVAEATIKVPRVGGGLDFVLETVAGHWWGIMAAKAIDAHAEPFRNARILIAEMVVDPSKWDRTAVLTQLNQCVDRIASGATDSALPARVASGLANYMLWLVNQSQDICVTEARLADILTVLNKAIEEMTRPIDTIRHQAKTVTVGISRPQG
;
A
#
# COMPACT_ATOMS: atom_id res chain seq x y z
N MET A 1 3.25 6.60 2.78
CA MET A 1 3.04 7.39 1.56
C MET A 1 1.78 8.19 1.72
N CYS A 2 1.83 9.44 1.34
CA CYS A 2 0.66 10.25 1.11
C CYS A 2 -0.05 9.80 -0.17
N GLY A 3 -1.35 10.05 -0.30
CA GLY A 3 -2.13 9.79 -1.50
C GLY A 3 -2.64 11.08 -2.11
N ILE A 4 -2.50 11.26 -3.43
CA ILE A 4 -3.14 12.35 -4.17
C ILE A 4 -4.13 11.75 -5.16
N ALA A 5 -5.32 12.34 -5.25
CA ALA A 5 -6.25 12.13 -6.33
C ALA A 5 -6.84 13.46 -6.81
N SER A 6 -7.05 13.63 -8.12
CA SER A 6 -7.76 14.78 -8.67
C SER A 6 -8.62 14.42 -9.86
N PHE A 7 -9.69 15.17 -10.08
CA PHE A 7 -10.58 15.02 -11.23
C PHE A 7 -10.85 16.38 -11.87
N LEU A 8 -10.59 16.50 -13.17
CA LEU A 8 -10.98 17.64 -14.00
C LEU A 8 -11.98 17.14 -15.03
N SER A 9 -13.24 17.59 -14.95
CA SER A 9 -14.27 17.17 -15.90
C SER A 9 -14.08 17.82 -17.26
N ASN A 10 -14.46 17.13 -18.32
CA ASN A 10 -14.78 17.73 -19.61
C ASN A 10 -16.27 18.14 -19.66
N ARG A 11 -16.82 18.43 -20.84
CA ARG A 11 -18.25 18.75 -21.03
C ARG A 11 -19.10 17.58 -21.56
N GLN A 12 -18.50 16.41 -21.78
CA GLN A 12 -19.18 15.23 -22.35
C GLN A 12 -20.19 14.59 -21.39
N TRP A 13 -20.06 14.81 -20.08
CA TRP A 13 -21.01 14.32 -19.07
C TRP A 13 -22.45 14.79 -19.29
N THR A 14 -22.68 15.83 -20.11
CA THR A 14 -24.02 16.30 -20.50
C THR A 14 -24.69 15.43 -21.57
N ALA A 15 -23.94 14.56 -22.25
CA ALA A 15 -24.47 13.70 -23.30
C ALA A 15 -25.33 12.56 -22.73
N THR A 16 -26.28 12.09 -23.55
CA THR A 16 -27.04 10.86 -23.28
C THR A 16 -26.16 9.66 -23.64
N PRO A 17 -25.98 8.69 -22.72
CA PRO A 17 -25.19 7.49 -23.02
C PRO A 17 -25.94 6.57 -23.99
N ASP A 18 -25.18 5.80 -24.79
CA ASP A 18 -25.72 4.63 -25.48
C ASP A 18 -25.62 3.41 -24.55
N THR A 19 -26.76 2.83 -24.20
CA THR A 19 -26.86 1.63 -23.35
C THR A 19 -27.37 0.40 -24.12
N GLY A 20 -27.56 0.50 -25.44
CA GLY A 20 -28.12 -0.59 -26.25
C GLY A 20 -27.26 -1.85 -26.28
N TRP A 21 -25.94 -1.71 -26.12
CA TRP A 21 -25.00 -2.82 -26.05
C TRP A 21 -25.23 -3.74 -24.83
N LEU A 22 -25.82 -3.23 -23.74
CA LEU A 22 -26.15 -4.04 -22.55
C LEU A 22 -27.20 -5.11 -22.85
N GLU A 23 -28.15 -4.83 -23.74
CA GLU A 23 -29.16 -5.81 -24.15
C GLU A 23 -28.55 -7.00 -24.88
N THR A 24 -27.61 -6.72 -25.79
CA THR A 24 -26.89 -7.73 -26.56
C THR A 24 -26.07 -8.59 -25.60
N LEU A 25 -25.29 -7.97 -24.71
CA LEU A 25 -24.48 -8.69 -23.72
C LEU A 25 -25.31 -9.56 -22.77
N ASP A 26 -26.43 -9.04 -22.25
CA ASP A 26 -27.31 -9.81 -21.37
C ASP A 26 -27.84 -11.08 -22.06
N THR A 27 -28.21 -10.96 -23.33
CA THR A 27 -28.67 -12.09 -24.16
C THR A 27 -27.56 -13.12 -24.39
N GLU A 28 -26.34 -12.66 -24.70
CA GLU A 28 -25.18 -13.53 -24.91
C GLU A 28 -24.81 -14.30 -23.63
N PHE A 29 -24.69 -13.62 -22.50
CA PHE A 29 -24.36 -14.28 -21.23
C PHE A 29 -25.43 -15.29 -20.81
N LYS A 30 -26.72 -14.97 -20.95
CA LYS A 30 -27.82 -15.91 -20.69
C LYS A 30 -27.76 -17.14 -21.57
N THR A 31 -27.43 -16.96 -22.85
CA THR A 31 -27.28 -18.06 -23.81
C THR A 31 -26.15 -19.00 -23.39
N ILE A 32 -25.01 -18.45 -22.95
CA ILE A 32 -23.86 -19.25 -22.52
C ILE A 32 -24.14 -19.96 -21.20
N VAL A 33 -24.80 -19.30 -20.25
CA VAL A 33 -25.26 -19.91 -18.98
C VAL A 33 -26.19 -21.10 -19.24
N ALA A 34 -27.07 -21.02 -20.24
CA ALA A 34 -27.94 -22.11 -20.64
C ALA A 34 -27.21 -23.22 -21.43
N GLY A 35 -25.99 -22.96 -21.92
CA GLY A 35 -25.15 -23.90 -22.63
C GLY A 35 -24.24 -24.73 -21.71
N ASN A 36 -23.44 -25.63 -22.31
CA ASN A 36 -22.51 -26.50 -21.58
C ASN A 36 -21.04 -26.03 -21.63
N ASP A 37 -20.72 -25.12 -22.55
CA ASP A 37 -19.35 -24.66 -22.80
C ASP A 37 -19.11 -23.26 -22.23
N ILE A 38 -18.65 -23.22 -20.98
CA ILE A 38 -18.34 -21.97 -20.27
C ILE A 38 -17.20 -21.18 -20.91
N LEU A 39 -16.32 -21.79 -21.74
CA LEU A 39 -15.22 -21.08 -22.38
C LEU A 39 -15.71 -20.03 -23.40
N GLN A 40 -16.94 -20.18 -23.89
CA GLN A 40 -17.58 -19.19 -24.77
C GLN A 40 -17.81 -17.84 -24.09
N ALA A 41 -17.77 -17.78 -22.76
CA ALA A 41 -17.86 -16.53 -22.01
C ALA A 41 -16.69 -15.57 -22.26
N ALA A 42 -15.56 -16.04 -22.79
CA ALA A 42 -14.42 -15.18 -23.12
C ALA A 42 -14.79 -14.06 -24.13
N THR A 43 -15.67 -14.35 -25.09
CA THR A 43 -16.09 -13.38 -26.12
C THR A 43 -16.90 -12.21 -25.54
N PRO A 44 -18.04 -12.42 -24.85
CA PRO A 44 -18.80 -11.32 -24.25
C PRO A 44 -18.03 -10.59 -23.13
N LEU A 45 -17.09 -11.27 -22.44
CA LEU A 45 -16.17 -10.58 -21.52
C LEU A 45 -15.22 -9.64 -22.27
N GLY A 46 -14.78 -10.01 -23.48
CA GLY A 46 -14.03 -9.13 -24.37
C GLY A 46 -14.83 -7.88 -24.76
N THR A 47 -16.09 -8.05 -25.18
CA THR A 47 -17.01 -6.93 -25.48
C THR A 47 -17.23 -6.03 -24.25
N LEU A 48 -17.39 -6.63 -23.06
CA LEU A 48 -17.49 -5.88 -21.80
C LEU A 48 -16.22 -5.08 -21.49
N ALA A 49 -15.04 -5.61 -21.85
CA ALA A 49 -13.75 -4.93 -21.72
C ALA A 49 -13.66 -3.71 -22.65
N GLU A 50 -14.14 -3.83 -23.88
CA GLU A 50 -14.17 -2.75 -24.88
C GLU A 50 -15.07 -1.60 -24.42
N HIS A 51 -16.20 -1.90 -23.77
CA HIS A 51 -17.12 -0.94 -23.16
C HIS A 51 -16.74 -0.50 -21.74
N PHE A 52 -15.48 -0.68 -21.32
CA PHE A 52 -15.02 -0.31 -19.97
C PHE A 52 -15.31 1.17 -19.65
N TYR A 53 -15.03 2.09 -20.58
CA TYR A 53 -15.21 3.52 -20.31
C TYR A 53 -16.70 3.92 -20.30
N ASP A 54 -17.54 3.29 -21.13
CA ASP A 54 -18.99 3.47 -21.10
C ASP A 54 -19.57 3.00 -19.75
N LEU A 55 -19.10 1.85 -19.24
CA LEU A 55 -19.46 1.31 -17.93
C LEU A 55 -19.14 2.27 -16.78
N MET A 56 -18.00 2.96 -16.87
CA MET A 56 -17.51 3.83 -15.81
C MET A 56 -18.00 5.27 -15.92
N SER A 57 -18.81 5.59 -16.95
CA SER A 57 -19.23 6.95 -17.27
C SER A 57 -20.33 7.50 -16.35
N PHE A 58 -20.38 8.83 -16.24
CA PHE A 58 -21.49 9.50 -15.57
C PHE A 58 -22.81 9.28 -16.33
N GLY A 59 -22.74 9.19 -17.66
CA GLY A 59 -23.89 8.86 -18.50
C GLY A 59 -24.60 7.59 -18.01
N LEU A 60 -23.88 6.46 -17.91
CA LEU A 60 -24.45 5.21 -17.43
C LEU A 60 -24.94 5.30 -15.98
N HIS A 61 -24.21 6.01 -15.11
CA HIS A 61 -24.66 6.28 -13.74
C HIS A 61 -26.05 6.92 -13.73
N MET A 62 -26.29 7.94 -14.55
CA MET A 62 -27.60 8.58 -14.65
C MET A 62 -28.67 7.66 -15.26
N SER A 63 -28.31 6.82 -16.24
CA SER A 63 -29.24 5.80 -16.74
C SER A 63 -29.66 4.81 -15.66
N LEU A 64 -28.76 4.44 -14.74
CA LEU A 64 -29.06 3.58 -13.60
C LEU A 64 -29.98 4.25 -12.57
N VAL A 65 -29.87 5.56 -12.38
CA VAL A 65 -30.74 6.34 -11.48
C VAL A 65 -32.13 6.54 -12.11
N ALA A 66 -32.18 6.92 -13.39
CA ALA A 66 -33.42 7.31 -14.06
C ALA A 66 -34.21 6.12 -14.65
N ASN A 67 -33.54 5.04 -15.06
CA ASN A 67 -34.17 3.91 -15.75
C ASN A 67 -33.93 2.57 -15.01
N PRO A 68 -34.96 2.05 -14.31
CA PRO A 68 -34.89 0.76 -13.62
C PRO A 68 -34.51 -0.41 -14.54
N GLU A 69 -34.87 -0.38 -15.83
CA GLU A 69 -34.56 -1.45 -16.77
C GLU A 69 -33.05 -1.59 -17.01
N THR A 70 -32.32 -0.47 -17.05
CA THR A 70 -30.86 -0.49 -17.18
C THR A 70 -30.22 -1.18 -15.97
N GLY A 71 -30.73 -0.88 -14.77
CA GLY A 71 -30.32 -1.55 -13.53
C GLY A 71 -30.57 -3.05 -13.58
N SER A 72 -31.79 -3.47 -13.93
CA SER A 72 -32.15 -4.89 -14.02
C SER A 72 -31.31 -5.65 -15.06
N ARG A 73 -30.94 -5.04 -16.18
CA ARG A 73 -30.05 -5.65 -17.19
C ARG A 73 -28.64 -5.87 -16.63
N LEU A 74 -28.05 -4.89 -15.95
CA LEU A 74 -26.74 -5.04 -15.33
C LEU A 74 -26.74 -6.06 -14.18
N GLU A 75 -27.81 -6.11 -13.39
CA GLU A 75 -28.00 -7.15 -12.36
C GLU A 75 -28.08 -8.55 -12.98
N SER A 76 -28.78 -8.68 -14.11
CA SER A 76 -28.88 -9.92 -14.87
C SER A 76 -27.53 -10.38 -15.45
N ILE A 77 -26.75 -9.45 -16.02
CA ILE A 77 -25.37 -9.72 -16.48
C ILE A 77 -24.49 -10.15 -15.30
N ARG A 78 -24.52 -9.40 -14.18
CA ARG A 78 -23.80 -9.74 -12.94
C ARG A 78 -24.12 -11.16 -12.48
N ASP A 79 -25.40 -11.53 -12.45
CA ASP A 79 -25.83 -12.83 -11.97
C ASP A 79 -25.43 -13.95 -12.94
N SER A 80 -25.44 -13.69 -14.24
CA SER A 80 -24.93 -14.62 -15.27
C SER A 80 -23.43 -14.85 -15.13
N ILE A 81 -22.64 -13.77 -15.01
CA ILE A 81 -21.20 -13.86 -14.75
C ILE A 81 -20.94 -14.62 -13.45
N ARG A 82 -21.67 -14.33 -12.37
CA ARG A 82 -21.57 -15.04 -11.09
C ARG A 82 -21.80 -16.54 -11.23
N GLN A 83 -22.78 -16.96 -12.03
CA GLN A 83 -23.05 -18.37 -12.29
C GLN A 83 -21.91 -19.04 -13.07
N LEU A 84 -21.44 -18.41 -14.14
CA LEU A 84 -20.29 -18.89 -14.93
C LEU A 84 -19.02 -18.99 -14.09
N ARG A 85 -18.80 -17.99 -13.24
CA ARG A 85 -17.70 -17.90 -12.28
C ARG A 85 -17.71 -19.08 -11.30
N ASN A 86 -18.88 -19.39 -10.74
CA ASN A 86 -19.06 -20.56 -9.86
C ASN A 86 -18.86 -21.87 -10.63
N ALA A 87 -19.38 -21.99 -11.85
CA ALA A 87 -19.21 -23.17 -12.69
C ALA A 87 -17.75 -23.42 -13.06
N ALA A 88 -16.99 -22.36 -13.36
CA ALA A 88 -15.56 -22.42 -13.60
C ALA A 88 -14.79 -22.89 -12.35
N ALA A 89 -15.16 -22.40 -11.16
CA ALA A 89 -14.57 -22.85 -9.89
C ALA A 89 -14.78 -24.36 -9.67
N VAL A 90 -16.01 -24.85 -9.84
CA VAL A 90 -16.33 -26.28 -9.70
C VAL A 90 -15.55 -27.13 -10.71
N LYS A 91 -15.42 -26.68 -11.98
CA LYS A 91 -14.61 -27.39 -12.98
C LYS A 91 -13.11 -27.43 -12.61
N LEU A 92 -12.57 -26.37 -12.01
CA LEU A 92 -11.17 -26.30 -11.54
C LEU A 92 -10.91 -27.16 -10.30
N GLU A 93 -11.94 -27.44 -9.50
CA GLU A 93 -11.86 -28.34 -8.34
C GLU A 93 -12.00 -29.82 -8.74
N GLN A 94 -12.91 -30.14 -9.66
CA GLN A 94 -13.26 -31.51 -10.01
C GLN A 94 -12.50 -32.06 -11.24
N GLY A 95 -11.92 -31.18 -12.06
CA GLY A 95 -11.34 -31.52 -13.35
C GLY A 95 -9.90 -31.04 -13.53
N PRO A 96 -9.30 -31.30 -14.70
CA PRO A 96 -7.97 -30.81 -15.02
C PRO A 96 -7.98 -29.28 -15.09
N ARG A 97 -7.03 -28.68 -14.38
CA ARG A 97 -6.79 -27.24 -14.46
C ARG A 97 -6.08 -26.94 -15.78
N THR A 98 -6.71 -26.13 -16.62
CA THR A 98 -6.18 -25.73 -17.93
C THR A 98 -6.01 -24.21 -17.95
N ASP A 99 -5.00 -23.73 -18.69
CA ASP A 99 -4.69 -22.30 -18.72
C ASP A 99 -5.87 -21.44 -19.17
N ALA A 100 -6.64 -21.94 -20.14
CA ALA A 100 -7.84 -21.26 -20.65
C ALA A 100 -8.92 -21.13 -19.56
N LEU A 101 -9.12 -22.18 -18.76
CA LEU A 101 -10.14 -22.18 -17.72
C LEU A 101 -9.75 -21.29 -16.52
N GLU A 102 -8.47 -21.30 -16.13
CA GLU A 102 -7.97 -20.40 -15.07
C GLU A 102 -8.00 -18.94 -15.51
N SER A 103 -7.54 -18.64 -16.74
CA SER A 103 -7.63 -17.29 -17.30
C SER A 103 -9.08 -16.79 -17.38
N LEU A 104 -10.01 -17.64 -17.81
CA LEU A 104 -11.42 -17.30 -17.83
C LEU A 104 -11.95 -17.05 -16.41
N ARG A 105 -11.60 -17.92 -15.45
CA ARG A 105 -12.03 -17.80 -14.05
C ARG A 105 -11.59 -16.47 -13.45
N GLU A 106 -10.38 -16.02 -13.75
CA GLU A 106 -9.84 -14.73 -13.31
C GLU A 106 -10.61 -13.55 -13.93
N GLN A 107 -10.81 -13.56 -15.26
CA GLN A 107 -11.62 -12.55 -15.95
C GLN A 107 -13.04 -12.47 -15.40
N LEU A 108 -13.68 -13.61 -15.12
CA LEU A 108 -15.01 -13.66 -14.52
C LEU A 108 -15.04 -13.02 -13.12
N ASP A 109 -13.99 -13.17 -12.29
CA ASP A 109 -13.91 -12.47 -11.01
C ASP A 109 -13.73 -10.96 -11.17
N ASP A 110 -12.90 -10.54 -12.13
CA ASP A 110 -12.64 -9.14 -12.42
C ASP A 110 -13.89 -8.39 -12.89
N TYR A 111 -14.57 -8.93 -13.89
CA TYR A 111 -15.76 -8.29 -14.45
C TYR A 111 -16.99 -8.42 -13.56
N LEU A 112 -17.08 -9.49 -12.75
CA LEU A 112 -18.08 -9.56 -11.69
C LEU A 112 -17.86 -8.45 -10.66
N TRP A 113 -16.61 -8.24 -10.23
CA TRP A 113 -16.27 -7.17 -9.30
C TRP A 113 -16.57 -5.79 -9.89
N GLN A 114 -16.21 -5.57 -11.16
CA GLN A 114 -16.48 -4.31 -11.85
C GLN A 114 -17.98 -3.99 -11.84
N ILE A 115 -18.83 -4.92 -12.28
CA ILE A 115 -20.28 -4.66 -12.32
C ILE A 115 -20.87 -4.54 -10.92
N ASP A 116 -20.52 -5.45 -9.99
CA ASP A 116 -21.11 -5.47 -8.66
C ASP A 116 -20.66 -4.28 -7.78
N LYS A 117 -19.37 -3.97 -7.78
CA LYS A 117 -18.76 -3.01 -6.84
C LYS A 117 -18.49 -1.62 -7.44
N GLU A 118 -18.02 -1.58 -8.68
CA GLU A 118 -17.58 -0.33 -9.34
C GLU A 118 -18.72 0.35 -10.10
N VAL A 119 -19.76 -0.40 -10.50
CA VAL A 119 -20.98 0.11 -11.15
C VAL A 119 -22.16 0.14 -10.17
N LEU A 120 -22.73 -1.02 -9.84
CA LEU A 120 -24.02 -1.10 -9.12
C LEU A 120 -23.90 -0.54 -7.70
N ALA A 121 -22.95 -1.02 -6.89
CA ALA A 121 -22.77 -0.48 -5.54
C ALA A 121 -22.24 0.96 -5.53
N ASN A 122 -21.58 1.41 -6.60
CA ASN A 122 -21.13 2.80 -6.70
C ASN A 122 -22.30 3.76 -6.93
N LYS A 123 -23.34 3.34 -7.66
CA LYS A 123 -24.59 4.09 -7.75
C LYS A 123 -25.10 4.42 -6.33
N ASP A 124 -25.23 3.41 -5.49
CA ASP A 124 -25.75 3.58 -4.13
C ASP A 124 -24.82 4.44 -3.24
N ARG A 125 -23.50 4.25 -3.34
CA ARG A 125 -22.52 5.11 -2.65
C ARG A 125 -22.65 6.59 -3.06
N THR A 126 -22.80 6.84 -4.35
CA THR A 126 -22.95 8.20 -4.90
C THR A 126 -24.26 8.85 -4.46
N LEU A 127 -25.36 8.09 -4.41
CA LEU A 127 -26.62 8.63 -3.90
C LEU A 127 -26.57 8.92 -2.40
N THR A 128 -25.80 8.15 -1.63
CA THR A 128 -25.65 8.32 -0.17
C THR A 128 -24.91 9.59 0.22
N ILE A 129 -24.05 10.14 -0.66
CA ILE A 129 -23.37 11.41 -0.38
C ILE A 129 -24.26 12.64 -0.62
N MET A 130 -25.42 12.46 -1.26
CA MET A 130 -26.37 13.52 -1.57
C MET A 130 -27.46 13.63 -0.48
N PRO A 131 -28.08 14.81 -0.32
CA PRO A 131 -29.35 14.91 0.42
C PRO A 131 -30.43 14.05 -0.23
N ASP A 132 -31.24 13.35 0.57
CA ASP A 132 -32.27 12.39 0.09
C ASP A 132 -33.22 12.98 -0.97
N ALA A 133 -33.58 14.26 -0.82
CA ALA A 133 -34.44 14.96 -1.76
C ALA A 133 -33.82 15.11 -3.16
N LEU A 134 -32.49 15.30 -3.25
CA LEU A 134 -31.78 15.39 -4.53
C LEU A 134 -31.43 14.01 -5.08
N ALA A 135 -31.12 13.04 -4.21
CA ALA A 135 -30.78 11.68 -4.61
C ALA A 135 -31.91 10.98 -5.39
N THR A 136 -33.17 11.31 -5.08
CA THR A 136 -34.35 10.72 -5.71
C THR A 136 -34.85 11.48 -6.95
N ASP A 137 -34.35 12.69 -7.19
CA ASP A 137 -34.72 13.52 -8.33
C ASP A 137 -33.69 13.35 -9.46
N ALA A 138 -34.07 12.68 -10.55
CA ALA A 138 -33.18 12.47 -11.70
C ALA A 138 -33.01 13.72 -12.58
N GLU A 139 -33.84 14.76 -12.40
CA GLU A 139 -33.80 15.98 -13.21
C GLU A 139 -32.66 16.92 -12.76
N VAL A 140 -32.19 16.79 -11.51
CA VAL A 140 -31.06 17.57 -10.97
C VAL A 140 -29.69 16.98 -11.37
N ARG A 141 -29.54 16.67 -12.67
CA ARG A 141 -28.40 15.95 -13.27
C ARG A 141 -27.04 16.48 -12.86
N ASP A 142 -26.89 17.79 -12.78
CA ASP A 142 -25.65 18.46 -12.43
C ASP A 142 -25.25 18.30 -10.95
N ARG A 143 -26.20 18.17 -10.01
CA ARG A 143 -25.88 17.79 -8.62
C ARG A 143 -25.57 16.29 -8.51
N HIS A 144 -26.19 15.43 -9.32
CA HIS A 144 -25.72 14.05 -9.46
C HIS A 144 -24.30 13.99 -10.01
N PHE A 145 -23.95 14.85 -10.96
CA PHE A 145 -22.58 14.94 -11.51
C PHE A 145 -21.57 15.39 -10.45
N LEU A 146 -21.92 16.40 -9.66
CA LEU A 146 -21.13 16.84 -8.52
C LEU A 146 -20.86 15.67 -7.56
N ALA A 147 -21.92 14.97 -7.14
CA ALA A 147 -21.82 13.83 -6.25
C ALA A 147 -20.90 12.76 -6.84
N TRP A 148 -21.16 12.35 -8.08
CA TRP A 148 -20.40 11.33 -8.77
C TRP A 148 -18.90 11.69 -8.85
N GLY A 149 -18.55 12.93 -9.20
CA GLY A 149 -17.17 13.38 -9.26
C GLY A 149 -16.48 13.40 -7.89
N ILE A 150 -17.20 13.83 -6.84
CA ILE A 150 -16.71 13.78 -5.46
C ILE A 150 -16.43 12.33 -5.03
N GLU A 151 -17.40 11.43 -5.22
CA GLU A 151 -17.26 10.03 -4.82
C GLU A 151 -16.12 9.36 -5.57
N GLN A 152 -15.90 9.64 -6.85
CA GLN A 152 -14.75 9.09 -7.59
C GLN A 152 -13.40 9.47 -6.98
N VAL A 153 -13.23 10.74 -6.60
CA VAL A 153 -12.00 11.22 -5.99
C VAL A 153 -11.85 10.62 -4.59
N LEU A 154 -12.92 10.57 -3.79
CA LEU A 154 -12.89 9.95 -2.46
C LEU A 154 -12.62 8.45 -2.52
N GLU A 155 -13.18 7.74 -3.49
CA GLU A 155 -12.95 6.31 -3.73
C GLU A 155 -11.50 6.02 -4.16
N SER A 156 -10.86 6.98 -4.85
CA SER A 156 -9.43 6.94 -5.17
C SER A 156 -8.59 7.19 -3.91
N ILE A 157 -8.98 8.17 -3.10
CA ILE A 157 -8.34 8.48 -1.81
C ILE A 157 -8.43 7.30 -0.83
N ASP A 158 -9.57 6.62 -0.73
CA ASP A 158 -9.74 5.46 0.15
C ASP A 158 -8.78 4.31 -0.22
N LYS A 159 -8.48 4.16 -1.53
CA LYS A 159 -7.51 3.16 -2.03
C LYS A 159 -6.07 3.60 -1.78
N LEU A 160 -5.79 4.90 -1.85
CA LEU A 160 -4.47 5.49 -1.63
C LEU A 160 -4.17 5.70 -0.13
N GLU A 161 -5.18 5.63 0.73
CA GLU A 161 -5.02 5.69 2.17
C GLU A 161 -4.37 4.41 2.70
N VAL A 162 -3.33 4.57 3.52
CA VAL A 162 -2.46 3.46 3.97
C VAL A 162 -2.38 3.30 5.48
N ARG A 163 -3.09 4.12 6.26
CA ARG A 163 -3.08 4.06 7.74
C ARG A 163 -4.43 4.30 8.41
N GLY A 164 -5.32 5.11 7.83
CA GLY A 164 -6.57 5.46 8.50
C GLY A 164 -6.46 6.50 9.61
N ARG A 165 -5.29 7.12 9.76
CA ARG A 165 -4.98 8.18 10.72
C ARG A 165 -4.05 9.18 10.03
N ASP A 166 -3.68 10.26 10.71
CA ASP A 166 -3.00 11.46 10.20
C ASP A 166 -4.03 12.52 9.73
N SER A 167 -4.13 12.82 8.44
CA SER A 167 -5.10 13.81 7.97
C SER A 167 -5.47 13.62 6.50
N ALA A 168 -6.67 14.04 6.12
CA ALA A 168 -7.13 14.05 4.74
C ALA A 168 -7.89 15.34 4.43
N GLY A 169 -7.86 15.76 3.17
CA GLY A 169 -8.58 16.94 2.72
C GLY A 169 -8.96 16.86 1.26
N ILE A 170 -10.04 17.57 0.92
CA ILE A 170 -10.59 17.66 -0.43
C ILE A 170 -11.06 19.10 -0.68
N ALA A 171 -10.62 19.65 -1.82
CA ALA A 171 -11.14 20.90 -2.35
C ALA A 171 -12.02 20.57 -3.56
N VAL A 172 -13.31 20.82 -3.41
CA VAL A 172 -14.32 20.66 -4.46
C VAL A 172 -14.54 22.01 -5.09
N ALA A 173 -14.13 22.19 -6.34
CA ALA A 173 -14.31 23.44 -7.06
C ALA A 173 -15.13 23.25 -8.33
N PHE A 174 -15.95 24.24 -8.67
CA PHE A 174 -16.79 24.19 -9.86
C PHE A 174 -17.04 25.56 -10.48
N ILE A 175 -17.44 25.54 -11.75
CA ILE A 175 -17.84 26.72 -12.53
C ILE A 175 -19.35 26.72 -12.77
N LEU A 176 -19.93 27.90 -12.57
CA LEU A 176 -21.28 28.26 -12.98
C LEU A 176 -21.24 29.15 -14.23
N PRO A 177 -22.30 29.12 -15.06
CA PRO A 177 -22.38 29.90 -16.29
C PRO A 177 -22.30 31.41 -16.03
N GLU A 178 -22.04 32.16 -17.10
CA GLU A 178 -21.97 33.61 -17.07
C GLU A 178 -23.22 34.22 -16.39
N ASN A 179 -23.01 35.21 -15.52
CA ASN A 179 -24.07 35.94 -14.82
C ASN A 179 -24.91 35.10 -13.84
N LYS A 180 -24.57 33.83 -13.59
CA LYS A 180 -25.21 33.05 -12.51
C LYS A 180 -24.61 33.44 -11.17
N ASN A 181 -25.44 33.98 -10.29
CA ASN A 181 -25.07 34.29 -8.92
C ASN A 181 -25.49 33.12 -8.00
N PRO A 182 -24.56 32.39 -7.37
CA PRO A 182 -24.89 31.27 -6.49
C PRO A 182 -25.63 31.71 -5.22
N GLU A 183 -25.53 32.97 -4.81
CA GLU A 183 -26.13 33.48 -3.58
C GLU A 183 -27.64 33.71 -3.70
N THR A 184 -28.19 33.80 -4.91
CA THR A 184 -29.62 34.10 -5.10
C THR A 184 -30.51 32.94 -4.64
N ALA A 185 -30.01 31.71 -4.72
CA ALA A 185 -30.72 30.51 -4.29
C ALA A 185 -30.67 30.30 -2.76
N LEU A 186 -29.85 31.08 -2.03
CA LEU A 186 -29.63 30.87 -0.61
C LEU A 186 -30.71 31.51 0.28
N SER A 187 -31.13 30.78 1.31
CA SER A 187 -31.95 31.28 2.41
C SER A 187 -31.21 32.33 3.26
N CYS A 188 -31.90 33.03 4.15
CA CYS A 188 -31.25 34.02 5.04
C CYS A 188 -30.20 33.37 5.96
N ASP A 189 -30.50 32.17 6.49
CA ASP A 189 -29.59 31.44 7.37
C ASP A 189 -28.37 30.96 6.58
N GLN A 190 -28.59 30.44 5.36
CA GLN A 190 -27.53 30.03 4.44
C GLN A 190 -26.62 31.19 4.04
N LYS A 191 -27.18 32.39 3.79
CA LYS A 191 -26.36 33.60 3.53
C LYS A 191 -25.47 33.98 4.70
N THR A 192 -25.96 33.79 5.93
CA THR A 192 -25.18 34.03 7.14
C THR A 192 -24.03 33.02 7.24
N GLU A 193 -24.32 31.72 7.10
CA GLU A 193 -23.29 30.69 7.09
C GLU A 193 -22.27 30.91 5.96
N PHE A 194 -22.73 31.31 4.78
CA PHE A 194 -21.88 31.61 3.63
C PHE A 194 -20.90 32.76 3.94
N CYS A 195 -21.38 33.85 4.54
CA CYS A 195 -20.52 34.96 4.96
C CYS A 195 -19.48 34.52 5.99
N ASP A 196 -19.88 33.72 6.98
CA ASP A 196 -18.97 33.19 7.99
C ASP A 196 -17.88 32.31 7.36
N ARG A 197 -18.26 31.42 6.43
CA ARG A 197 -17.32 30.49 5.77
C ARG A 197 -16.40 31.16 4.75
N CYS A 198 -16.81 32.29 4.18
CA CYS A 198 -15.94 33.14 3.35
C CYS A 198 -14.91 33.94 4.18
N SER A 199 -15.13 34.08 5.49
CA SER A 199 -14.18 34.75 6.39
C SER A 199 -13.09 33.82 6.95
N ILE A 200 -13.20 32.52 6.69
CA ILE A 200 -12.20 31.52 7.09
C ILE A 200 -10.94 31.72 6.25
N HIS A 201 -9.79 31.82 6.90
CA HIS A 201 -8.49 32.02 6.28
C HIS A 201 -7.58 30.78 6.42
N ASN A 202 -6.42 30.80 5.76
CA ASN A 202 -5.39 29.76 5.85
C ASN A 202 -5.86 28.35 5.44
N ALA A 203 -6.82 28.28 4.51
CA ALA A 203 -7.39 27.03 4.04
C ALA A 203 -7.87 26.11 5.19
N ASP A 204 -8.48 26.66 6.24
CA ASP A 204 -9.08 25.83 7.29
C ASP A 204 -10.33 25.08 6.78
N THR A 205 -10.76 24.05 7.50
CA THR A 205 -11.90 23.22 7.11
C THR A 205 -13.19 24.05 6.99
N ARG A 206 -14.06 23.67 6.06
CA ARG A 206 -15.31 24.33 5.69
C ARG A 206 -15.16 25.70 5.02
N GLN A 207 -13.96 26.17 4.68
CA GLN A 207 -13.81 27.39 3.89
C GLN A 207 -14.62 27.32 2.57
N VAL A 208 -15.28 28.42 2.23
CA VAL A 208 -15.96 28.61 0.94
C VAL A 208 -15.35 29.83 0.25
N LEU A 209 -15.03 29.69 -1.04
CA LEU A 209 -14.54 30.78 -1.87
C LEU A 209 -15.41 30.90 -3.12
N VAL A 210 -15.96 32.09 -3.37
CA VAL A 210 -16.71 32.42 -4.59
C VAL A 210 -16.02 33.54 -5.32
N ARG A 211 -15.93 33.42 -6.64
CA ARG A 211 -15.28 34.42 -7.47
C ARG A 211 -15.84 34.49 -8.87
N THR A 212 -16.16 35.70 -9.31
CA THR A 212 -16.41 35.99 -10.73
C THR A 212 -15.09 36.07 -11.50
N LEU A 213 -15.01 35.30 -12.58
CA LEU A 213 -13.89 35.26 -13.51
C LEU A 213 -13.95 36.42 -14.52
N PRO A 214 -12.84 36.76 -15.20
CA PRO A 214 -12.81 37.83 -16.19
C PRO A 214 -13.79 37.64 -17.36
N ASP A 215 -14.17 36.40 -17.66
CA ASP A 215 -15.13 36.03 -18.70
C ASP A 215 -16.60 36.01 -18.21
N GLY A 216 -16.85 36.45 -16.97
CA GLY A 216 -18.18 36.55 -16.37
C GLY A 216 -18.72 35.27 -15.75
N ARG A 217 -18.02 34.13 -15.88
CA ARG A 217 -18.35 32.88 -15.17
C ARG A 217 -18.09 33.02 -13.67
N THR A 218 -18.75 32.20 -12.85
CA THR A 218 -18.54 32.20 -11.39
C THR A 218 -17.89 30.89 -10.95
N ALA A 219 -16.70 30.97 -10.35
CA ALA A 219 -16.00 29.86 -9.70
C ALA A 219 -16.38 29.76 -8.23
N CYS A 220 -16.75 28.57 -7.78
CA CYS A 220 -17.03 28.26 -6.38
C CYS A 220 -16.05 27.17 -5.92
N ARG A 221 -15.55 27.25 -4.69
CA ARG A 221 -14.73 26.21 -4.06
C ARG A 221 -15.14 25.97 -2.63
N PHE A 222 -15.30 24.71 -2.27
CA PHE A 222 -15.60 24.21 -0.94
C PHE A 222 -14.44 23.34 -0.45
N LEU A 223 -14.00 23.57 0.78
CA LEU A 223 -12.87 22.87 1.39
C LEU A 223 -13.31 22.03 2.58
N TYR A 224 -12.93 20.76 2.60
CA TYR A 224 -13.20 19.86 3.72
C TYR A 224 -11.90 19.21 4.15
N LYS A 225 -11.61 19.23 5.44
CA LYS A 225 -10.40 18.67 6.03
C LYS A 225 -10.70 17.97 7.35
N VAL A 226 -9.99 16.88 7.59
CA VAL A 226 -10.02 16.11 8.83
C VAL A 226 -8.59 15.78 9.26
N ALA A 227 -8.35 15.76 10.57
CA ALA A 227 -7.10 15.30 11.15
C ALA A 227 -7.40 14.40 12.36
N GLN A 228 -6.85 13.19 12.35
CA GLN A 228 -7.07 12.17 13.38
C GLN A 228 -5.72 11.61 13.84
N LEU A 229 -5.43 11.70 15.14
CA LEU A 229 -4.20 11.13 15.71
C LEU A 229 -4.27 9.59 15.79
N VAL A 230 -5.48 9.05 15.90
CA VAL A 230 -5.77 7.62 15.98
C VAL A 230 -7.02 7.36 15.13
N GLY A 231 -6.95 6.34 14.28
CA GLY A 231 -8.05 5.93 13.40
C GLY A 231 -7.72 4.64 12.66
N GLN A 232 -8.67 4.16 11.87
CA GLN A 232 -8.61 2.98 11.01
C GLN A 232 -8.86 3.36 9.56
N LEU A 233 -8.35 2.54 8.63
CA LEU A 233 -8.47 2.79 7.19
C LEU A 233 -9.94 2.99 6.80
N GLY A 234 -10.21 4.10 6.13
CA GLY A 234 -11.55 4.55 5.76
C GLY A 234 -12.13 5.62 6.68
N ASP A 235 -11.61 5.82 7.89
CA ASP A 235 -12.18 6.81 8.85
C ASP A 235 -12.08 8.24 8.31
N ASN A 236 -10.98 8.59 7.65
CA ASN A 236 -10.81 9.91 7.04
C ASN A 236 -11.79 10.12 5.87
N GLY A 237 -11.92 9.13 4.97
CA GLY A 237 -12.86 9.18 3.86
C GLY A 237 -14.31 9.25 4.33
N ALA A 238 -14.67 8.53 5.39
CA ALA A 238 -15.99 8.59 6.01
C ALA A 238 -16.29 9.98 6.61
N ALA A 239 -15.33 10.57 7.33
CA ALA A 239 -15.48 11.91 7.88
C ALA A 239 -15.65 12.98 6.80
N LEU A 240 -14.89 12.89 5.69
CA LEU A 240 -15.04 13.81 4.56
C LEU A 240 -16.43 13.67 3.90
N ARG A 241 -16.92 12.45 3.70
CA ARG A 241 -18.29 12.21 3.20
C ARG A 241 -19.35 12.79 4.13
N GLU A 242 -19.20 12.62 5.44
CA GLU A 242 -20.13 13.17 6.42
C GLU A 242 -20.22 14.70 6.36
N PHE A 243 -19.08 15.39 6.19
CA PHE A 243 -19.08 16.84 6.01
C PHE A 243 -19.81 17.28 4.75
N ILE A 244 -19.62 16.56 3.65
CA ILE A 244 -20.21 16.87 2.33
C ILE A 244 -21.72 16.63 2.31
N VAL A 245 -22.18 15.50 2.87
CA VAL A 245 -23.61 15.17 2.98
C VAL A 245 -24.39 16.27 3.69
N LYS A 246 -23.80 16.82 4.75
CA LYS A 246 -24.44 17.81 5.62
C LYS A 246 -24.30 19.26 5.13
N ASP A 247 -23.63 19.49 4.00
CA ASP A 247 -23.33 20.85 3.51
C ASP A 247 -24.42 21.36 2.55
N GLU A 248 -25.46 21.99 3.10
CA GLU A 248 -26.56 22.54 2.29
C GLU A 248 -26.11 23.64 1.31
N LEU A 249 -25.04 24.40 1.65
CA LEU A 249 -24.51 25.44 0.78
C LEU A 249 -23.91 24.85 -0.49
N LEU A 250 -23.15 23.75 -0.37
CA LEU A 250 -22.58 23.05 -1.52
C LEU A 250 -23.67 22.67 -2.52
N TRP A 251 -24.71 21.99 -2.05
CA TRP A 251 -25.78 21.47 -2.90
C TRP A 251 -26.64 22.56 -3.53
N SER A 252 -26.91 23.63 -2.80
CA SER A 252 -27.70 24.76 -3.31
C SER A 252 -26.93 25.59 -4.34
N MET A 253 -25.62 25.82 -4.10
CA MET A 253 -24.79 26.66 -4.98
C MET A 253 -24.32 25.92 -6.23
N ALA A 254 -24.32 24.59 -6.22
CA ALA A 254 -23.95 23.77 -7.37
C ALA A 254 -25.01 23.75 -8.49
N GLU A 255 -26.12 24.49 -8.31
CA GLU A 255 -27.13 24.61 -9.33
C GLU A 255 -26.55 25.19 -10.62
N GLY A 256 -26.68 24.49 -11.74
CA GLY A 256 -26.16 24.89 -13.06
C GLY A 256 -24.65 24.70 -13.23
N LEU A 257 -24.04 23.78 -12.49
CA LEU A 257 -22.64 23.37 -12.67
C LEU A 257 -22.33 23.05 -14.16
N GLU A 258 -21.25 23.62 -14.70
CA GLU A 258 -20.72 23.29 -16.05
C GLU A 258 -19.46 22.42 -16.01
N THR A 259 -18.46 22.83 -15.21
CA THR A 259 -17.15 22.19 -15.11
C THR A 259 -16.81 21.97 -13.63
N LEU A 260 -16.28 20.79 -13.31
CA LEU A 260 -15.88 20.33 -12.00
C LEU A 260 -14.36 20.11 -11.96
N ASN A 261 -13.70 20.62 -10.92
CA ASN A 261 -12.27 20.49 -10.67
C ASN A 261 -12.08 20.16 -9.19
N ILE A 262 -11.64 18.94 -8.89
CA ILE A 262 -11.49 18.44 -7.52
C ILE A 262 -10.04 18.03 -7.31
N ILE A 263 -9.45 18.47 -6.19
CA ILE A 263 -8.16 17.94 -5.71
C ILE A 263 -8.34 17.41 -4.29
N ALA A 264 -7.74 16.25 -3.99
CA ALA A 264 -7.79 15.64 -2.68
C ALA A 264 -6.45 15.02 -2.29
N HIS A 265 -6.24 14.88 -0.99
CA HIS A 265 -5.00 14.36 -0.45
C HIS A 265 -5.20 13.64 0.89
N THR A 266 -4.50 12.53 1.08
CA THR A 266 -4.23 11.92 2.40
C THR A 266 -2.78 12.15 2.77
N ARG A 267 -2.55 12.84 3.89
CA ARG A 267 -1.22 13.27 4.32
C ARG A 267 -0.64 12.34 5.36
N TRP A 268 0.54 11.80 5.07
CA TRP A 268 1.48 11.31 6.06
C TRP A 268 2.43 12.45 6.47
N ALA A 269 2.34 12.89 7.72
CA ALA A 269 3.11 14.02 8.21
C ALA A 269 4.61 13.69 8.34
N SER A 270 5.42 14.12 7.36
CA SER A 270 6.90 14.13 7.42
C SER A 270 7.41 15.38 8.14
N ASN A 271 6.91 16.56 7.73
CA ASN A 271 7.21 17.87 8.30
C ASN A 271 5.94 18.52 8.86
N GLY A 272 5.94 18.85 10.15
CA GLY A 272 4.82 19.51 10.84
C GLY A 272 3.82 18.53 11.48
N ILE A 273 3.14 18.98 12.55
CA ILE A 273 2.25 18.13 13.33
C ILE A 273 1.01 17.67 12.53
N ILE A 274 0.32 16.64 13.05
CA ILE A 274 -0.98 16.21 12.55
C ILE A 274 -2.03 17.21 13.07
N SER A 275 -2.50 18.10 12.20
CA SER A 275 -3.58 19.04 12.49
C SER A 275 -4.25 19.51 11.21
N VAL A 276 -5.47 20.03 11.31
CA VAL A 276 -6.25 20.53 10.17
C VAL A 276 -5.51 21.61 9.36
N PRO A 277 -4.84 22.62 9.97
CA PRO A 277 -4.08 23.62 9.22
C PRO A 277 -2.90 23.06 8.40
N ASN A 278 -2.37 21.90 8.81
CA ASN A 278 -1.28 21.21 8.10
C ASN A 278 -1.80 20.20 7.07
N CYS A 279 -3.10 19.95 7.01
CA CYS A 279 -3.71 19.08 6.03
C CYS A 279 -3.72 19.77 4.65
N HIS A 280 -3.45 19.03 3.59
CA HIS A 280 -3.54 19.55 2.23
C HIS A 280 -4.97 19.34 1.69
N PRO A 281 -5.46 20.16 0.74
CA PRO A 281 -4.76 21.23 0.03
C PRO A 281 -4.42 22.47 0.90
N VAL A 282 -3.31 23.14 0.61
CA VAL A 282 -2.87 24.38 1.30
C VAL A 282 -2.93 25.59 0.36
N ASP A 283 -3.25 26.77 0.92
CA ASP A 283 -3.26 28.04 0.20
C ASP A 283 -1.95 28.82 0.40
N GLY A 284 -1.82 29.97 -0.28
CA GLY A 284 -0.63 30.80 -0.21
C GLY A 284 -0.64 31.90 0.83
N LEU A 285 -1.63 31.96 1.73
CA LEU A 285 -1.80 33.09 2.67
C LEU A 285 -0.61 33.22 3.64
N VAL A 286 -0.08 34.43 3.80
CA VAL A 286 0.91 34.82 4.82
C VAL A 286 0.41 36.05 5.60
N GLU A 287 0.94 36.25 6.81
CA GLU A 287 0.65 37.40 7.68
C GLU A 287 1.85 38.37 7.73
N GLY A 288 1.64 39.60 8.19
CA GLY A 288 2.70 40.62 8.35
C GLY A 288 2.58 41.80 7.36
N ASP A 289 3.71 42.39 7.00
CA ASP A 289 3.80 43.63 6.20
C ASP A 289 3.38 43.42 4.73
N VAL A 290 3.37 42.17 4.28
CA VAL A 290 2.92 41.77 2.96
C VAL A 290 1.84 40.72 3.12
N SER A 291 0.66 40.97 2.54
CA SER A 291 -0.39 39.98 2.43
C SER A 291 -0.42 39.41 1.00
N THR A 292 -0.39 38.09 0.89
CA THR A 292 -0.74 37.38 -0.33
C THR A 292 -2.27 37.23 -0.39
N GLY A 293 -2.98 38.14 -1.04
CA GLY A 293 -4.46 38.13 -1.08
C GLY A 293 -5.11 37.02 -1.92
N LEU A 294 -4.52 35.81 -2.00
CA LEU A 294 -4.80 34.86 -3.06
C LEU A 294 -5.03 33.44 -2.52
N GLU A 295 -6.19 33.25 -1.88
CA GLU A 295 -6.81 31.94 -1.63
C GLU A 295 -7.14 31.21 -2.95
N LYS A 296 -6.93 31.83 -4.11
CA LYS A 296 -7.34 31.36 -5.44
C LYS A 296 -6.57 30.14 -5.94
N THR A 297 -5.42 29.83 -5.35
CA THR A 297 -4.64 28.65 -5.71
C THR A 297 -4.51 27.72 -4.52
N MET A 298 -4.70 26.43 -4.77
CA MET A 298 -4.54 25.38 -3.78
C MET A 298 -3.52 24.37 -4.28
N PHE A 299 -2.64 23.96 -3.39
CA PHE A 299 -1.58 23.00 -3.68
C PHE A 299 -1.72 21.77 -2.80
N VAL A 300 -1.51 20.60 -3.39
CA VAL A 300 -1.26 19.35 -2.66
C VAL A 300 0.15 18.86 -3.00
N LEU A 301 0.84 18.28 -2.02
CA LEU A 301 2.21 17.80 -2.17
C LEU A 301 2.34 16.39 -1.61
N ASN A 302 2.78 15.49 -2.48
CA ASN A 302 3.39 14.23 -2.11
C ASN A 302 4.91 14.40 -2.09
N GLY A 303 5.55 13.95 -1.01
CA GLY A 303 6.98 14.11 -0.78
C GLY A 303 7.33 15.36 0.03
N ASP A 304 8.56 15.83 -0.10
CA ASP A 304 9.15 16.83 0.80
C ASP A 304 9.85 17.94 0.01
N VAL A 305 9.73 19.18 0.50
CA VAL A 305 10.55 20.33 0.08
C VAL A 305 11.71 20.49 1.06
N ASP A 306 12.86 19.90 0.75
CA ASP A 306 14.00 19.82 1.68
C ASP A 306 14.54 21.19 2.09
N ASN A 307 14.52 22.16 1.17
CA ASN A 307 15.02 23.53 1.39
C ASN A 307 13.93 24.53 1.83
N TYR A 308 12.76 24.08 2.31
CA TYR A 308 11.64 24.98 2.61
C TYR A 308 11.97 26.10 3.62
N ARG A 309 12.83 25.83 4.61
CA ARG A 309 13.23 26.84 5.62
C ARG A 309 13.98 27.99 4.99
N THR A 310 14.96 27.68 4.14
CA THR A 310 15.70 28.67 3.36
C THR A 310 14.75 29.50 2.49
N LEU A 311 13.81 28.84 1.81
CA LEU A 311 12.83 29.51 0.96
C LEU A 311 11.90 30.46 1.75
N VAL A 312 11.51 30.06 2.98
CA VAL A 312 10.75 30.90 3.92
C VAL A 312 11.56 32.13 4.33
N GLU A 313 12.82 31.97 4.69
CA GLU A 313 13.71 33.09 5.04
C GLU A 313 13.87 34.08 3.88
N GLU A 314 14.19 33.55 2.68
CA GLU A 314 14.46 34.35 1.49
C GLU A 314 13.23 35.08 0.93
N THR A 315 12.04 34.49 1.02
CA THR A 315 10.86 34.96 0.27
C THR A 315 9.76 35.52 1.16
N VAL A 316 9.68 35.07 2.42
CA VAL A 316 8.62 35.44 3.35
C VAL A 316 9.17 36.41 4.39
N VAL A 317 10.18 35.99 5.17
CA VAL A 317 10.73 36.80 6.27
C VAL A 317 11.44 38.04 5.76
N SER A 318 12.21 37.93 4.67
CA SER A 318 12.90 39.07 4.03
C SER A 318 11.95 40.20 3.59
N LYS A 319 10.66 39.88 3.39
CA LYS A 319 9.62 40.83 2.99
C LYS A 319 8.78 41.34 4.17
N GLY A 320 9.15 41.03 5.41
CA GLY A 320 8.39 41.42 6.60
C GLY A 320 7.11 40.59 6.83
N ALA A 321 6.99 39.43 6.17
CA ALA A 321 5.87 38.51 6.34
C ALA A 321 6.28 37.27 7.15
N TYR A 322 5.30 36.49 7.62
CA TYR A 322 5.50 35.20 8.25
C TYR A 322 4.36 34.22 7.94
N ILE A 323 4.67 32.92 8.04
CA ILE A 323 3.66 31.84 7.99
C ILE A 323 3.16 31.61 9.42
N PRO A 324 1.83 31.55 9.66
CA PRO A 324 1.28 31.31 10.99
C PRO A 324 1.88 30.06 11.65
N PRO A 325 2.31 30.10 12.93
CA PRO A 325 2.98 28.97 13.59
C PRO A 325 2.17 27.66 13.64
N ALA A 326 0.84 27.75 13.56
CA ALA A 326 -0.04 26.58 13.47
C ALA A 326 0.17 25.77 12.18
N ILE A 327 0.73 26.39 11.14
CA ILE A 327 1.06 25.80 9.84
C ILE A 327 2.57 25.55 9.79
N SER A 328 2.94 24.29 9.97
CA SER A 328 4.31 23.79 10.04
C SER A 328 4.67 22.84 8.88
N THR A 329 3.74 22.57 7.97
CA THR A 329 3.99 21.79 6.75
C THR A 329 4.83 22.58 5.76
N ASP A 330 5.84 21.93 5.22
CA ASP A 330 6.68 22.37 4.11
C ASP A 330 5.88 22.71 2.84
N ALA A 331 4.82 21.96 2.54
CA ALA A 331 3.95 22.20 1.38
C ALA A 331 3.40 23.63 1.27
N LYS A 332 3.27 24.34 2.40
CA LYS A 332 2.81 25.73 2.45
C LYS A 332 3.71 26.66 1.63
N ILE A 333 4.99 26.34 1.48
CA ILE A 333 5.92 27.19 0.72
C ILE A 333 5.58 27.24 -0.77
N LEU A 334 4.99 26.19 -1.35
CA LEU A 334 4.68 26.11 -2.78
C LEU A 334 3.73 27.22 -3.26
N PRO A 335 2.51 27.36 -2.69
CA PRO A 335 1.61 28.45 -3.06
C PRO A 335 2.15 29.82 -2.62
N VAL A 336 2.93 29.90 -1.53
CA VAL A 336 3.55 31.17 -1.09
C VAL A 336 4.55 31.68 -2.13
N LEU A 337 5.44 30.81 -2.63
CA LEU A 337 6.37 31.15 -3.70
C LEU A 337 5.64 31.56 -4.98
N PHE A 338 4.59 30.83 -5.34
CA PHE A 338 3.76 31.15 -6.52
C PHE A 338 3.23 32.59 -6.47
N HIS A 339 2.89 33.10 -5.28
CA HIS A 339 2.33 34.45 -5.14
C HIS A 339 3.36 35.54 -4.87
N LEU A 340 4.35 35.30 -4.00
CA LEU A 340 5.28 36.34 -3.55
C LEU A 340 6.46 36.55 -4.50
N ASP A 341 6.86 35.56 -5.28
CA ASP A 341 8.15 35.56 -5.97
C ASP A 341 8.05 35.69 -7.50
N ALA A 342 6.85 35.80 -8.03
CA ALA A 342 6.63 35.80 -9.46
C ALA A 342 6.65 37.22 -10.07
N PRO A 343 7.24 37.42 -11.25
CA PRO A 343 7.08 38.64 -12.03
C PRO A 343 5.59 38.95 -12.27
N LYS A 344 5.24 40.24 -12.30
CA LYS A 344 3.84 40.68 -12.43
C LYS A 344 3.13 40.18 -13.70
N ASP A 345 3.89 39.96 -14.78
CA ASP A 345 3.36 39.60 -16.10
C ASP A 345 3.63 38.13 -16.50
N GLU A 346 4.11 37.29 -15.57
CA GLU A 346 4.39 35.88 -15.84
C GLU A 346 3.10 35.04 -15.80
N ASN A 347 2.88 34.21 -16.83
CA ASN A 347 1.72 33.34 -16.91
C ASN A 347 1.75 32.22 -15.85
N ALA A 348 0.60 31.60 -15.58
CA ALA A 348 0.46 30.61 -14.51
C ALA A 348 1.35 29.36 -14.70
N GLU A 349 1.53 28.90 -15.94
CA GLU A 349 2.38 27.74 -16.28
C GLU A 349 3.85 28.02 -15.96
N GLU A 350 4.37 29.16 -16.40
CA GLU A 350 5.77 29.54 -16.20
C GLU A 350 6.06 29.79 -14.71
N ARG A 351 5.13 30.47 -14.04
CA ARG A 351 5.16 30.68 -12.59
C ARG A 351 5.20 29.36 -11.83
N PHE A 352 4.34 28.41 -12.18
CA PHE A 352 4.31 27.07 -11.56
C PHE A 352 5.65 26.34 -11.77
N ARG A 353 6.23 26.36 -12.97
CA ARG A 353 7.55 25.78 -13.22
C ARG A 353 8.66 26.46 -12.42
N ASN A 354 8.63 27.78 -12.28
CA ASN A 354 9.65 28.52 -11.54
C ASN A 354 9.63 28.21 -10.05
N VAL A 355 8.45 28.05 -9.44
CA VAL A 355 8.31 27.54 -8.07
C VAL A 355 9.04 26.20 -7.92
N LEU A 356 8.75 25.24 -8.80
CA LEU A 356 9.30 23.88 -8.74
C LEU A 356 10.81 23.82 -9.00
N LYS A 357 11.37 24.78 -9.75
CA LYS A 357 12.82 24.89 -9.94
C LYS A 357 13.54 25.23 -8.63
N ARG A 358 12.97 26.14 -7.82
CA ARG A 358 13.55 26.58 -6.53
C ARG A 358 13.46 25.51 -5.43
N CYS A 359 12.48 24.62 -5.49
CA CYS A 359 12.30 23.56 -4.50
C CYS A 359 13.32 22.42 -4.68
N GLU A 360 14.04 22.08 -3.64
CA GLU A 360 14.87 20.86 -3.56
C GLU A 360 14.09 19.74 -2.89
N GLY A 361 14.36 18.49 -3.28
CA GLY A 361 13.69 17.30 -2.74
C GLY A 361 12.99 16.46 -3.80
N SER A 362 12.08 15.59 -3.33
CA SER A 362 11.27 14.72 -4.17
C SER A 362 9.81 15.13 -4.04
N LEU A 363 9.21 15.61 -5.14
CA LEU A 363 7.92 16.27 -5.14
C LEU A 363 7.01 15.69 -6.21
N ALA A 364 5.75 15.48 -5.85
CA ALA A 364 4.63 15.30 -6.75
C ALA A 364 3.54 16.31 -6.33
N VAL A 365 3.32 17.33 -7.17
CA VAL A 365 2.48 18.49 -6.86
C VAL A 365 1.29 18.57 -7.81
N VAL A 366 0.10 18.82 -7.26
CA VAL A 366 -1.07 19.26 -8.03
C VAL A 366 -1.44 20.67 -7.57
N MET A 367 -1.62 21.57 -8.53
CA MET A 367 -2.13 22.92 -8.30
C MET A 367 -3.50 23.09 -8.96
N GLN A 368 -4.49 23.49 -8.16
CA GLN A 368 -5.77 24.01 -8.62
C GLN A 368 -5.73 25.54 -8.58
N ASN A 369 -5.99 26.19 -9.70
CA ASN A 369 -5.96 27.66 -9.81
C ASN A 369 -7.30 28.16 -10.36
N LEU A 370 -8.04 28.92 -9.54
CA LEU A 370 -9.36 29.43 -9.95
C LEU A 370 -9.30 30.48 -11.07
N ASN A 371 -8.15 31.10 -11.37
CA ASN A 371 -8.02 31.96 -12.56
C ASN A 371 -7.95 31.15 -13.87
N ASP A 372 -7.41 29.94 -13.79
CA ASP A 372 -7.18 29.03 -14.91
C ASP A 372 -7.97 27.75 -14.61
N PHE A 373 -9.26 27.91 -14.29
CA PHE A 373 -10.10 26.84 -13.73
C PHE A 373 -10.20 25.62 -14.66
N ASP A 374 -10.26 25.90 -15.96
CA ASP A 374 -10.37 24.92 -17.03
C ASP A 374 -9.08 24.10 -17.20
N SER A 375 -8.06 24.33 -16.34
CA SER A 375 -6.76 23.65 -16.36
C SER A 375 -6.41 23.00 -15.01
N GLN A 376 -5.78 21.83 -15.08
CA GLN A 376 -5.14 21.16 -13.94
C GLN A 376 -3.63 21.12 -14.14
N PHE A 377 -2.90 21.70 -13.18
CA PHE A 377 -1.44 21.77 -13.22
C PHE A 377 -0.83 20.66 -12.37
N LEU A 378 0.06 19.87 -12.98
CA LEU A 378 0.73 18.73 -12.38
C LEU A 378 2.23 18.87 -12.50
N ALA A 379 2.99 18.43 -11.50
CA ALA A 379 4.44 18.34 -11.60
C ALA A 379 5.04 17.19 -10.80
N GLN A 380 6.15 16.67 -11.31
CA GLN A 380 6.93 15.64 -10.65
C GLN A 380 8.43 15.99 -10.72
N LYS A 381 9.12 15.95 -9.58
CA LYS A 381 10.56 16.18 -9.44
C LYS A 381 11.15 15.16 -8.46
N GLY A 382 12.33 14.63 -8.76
CA GLY A 382 12.94 13.55 -7.98
C GLY A 382 12.37 12.17 -8.29
N SER A 383 12.85 11.14 -7.60
CA SER A 383 12.54 9.73 -7.89
C SER A 383 11.69 9.03 -6.83
N GLY A 384 11.34 9.71 -5.74
CA GLY A 384 10.61 9.12 -4.61
C GLY A 384 9.09 9.20 -4.70
N GLN A 385 8.54 9.94 -5.68
CA GLN A 385 7.11 10.17 -5.85
C GLN A 385 6.69 9.95 -7.30
N SER A 386 5.44 9.54 -7.53
CA SER A 386 4.89 9.26 -8.86
C SER A 386 3.52 9.92 -9.06
N PHE A 387 3.21 10.21 -10.32
CA PHE A 387 1.86 10.48 -10.80
C PHE A 387 1.53 9.63 -12.02
N TYR A 388 0.26 9.28 -12.10
CA TYR A 388 -0.36 8.65 -13.26
C TYR A 388 -1.52 9.52 -13.68
N ILE A 389 -1.65 9.74 -14.98
CA ILE A 389 -2.75 10.50 -15.59
C ILE A 389 -3.63 9.49 -16.33
N GLY A 390 -4.85 9.32 -15.89
CA GLY A 390 -5.87 8.49 -16.52
C GLY A 390 -6.86 9.36 -17.28
N LYS A 391 -7.28 8.89 -18.44
CA LYS A 391 -8.35 9.50 -19.24
C LYS A 391 -9.64 8.75 -18.99
N THR A 392 -10.72 9.45 -18.73
CA THR A 392 -12.08 8.89 -18.61
C THR A 392 -12.98 9.51 -19.69
N GLN A 393 -14.21 8.99 -19.84
CA GLN A 393 -15.18 9.60 -20.75
C GLN A 393 -15.58 11.01 -20.31
N ASP A 394 -15.62 11.25 -19.00
CA ASP A 394 -16.09 12.49 -18.40
C ASP A 394 -14.96 13.47 -18.02
N GLY A 395 -13.69 13.13 -18.27
CA GLY A 395 -12.57 14.04 -17.99
C GLY A 395 -11.21 13.37 -17.76
N TRP A 396 -10.39 14.04 -16.96
CA TRP A 396 -9.06 13.58 -16.54
C TRP A 396 -9.06 13.20 -15.07
N LEU A 397 -8.56 11.99 -14.77
CA LEU A 397 -8.36 11.49 -13.41
C LEU A 397 -6.86 11.37 -13.15
N VAL A 398 -6.36 11.96 -12.08
CA VAL A 398 -4.95 11.85 -11.69
C VAL A 398 -4.88 11.13 -10.36
N ALA A 399 -3.92 10.23 -10.21
CA ALA A 399 -3.63 9.56 -8.94
C ALA A 399 -2.13 9.42 -8.73
N SER A 400 -1.69 9.42 -7.47
CA SER A 400 -0.27 9.19 -7.13
C SER A 400 0.18 7.75 -7.37
N GLU A 401 -0.77 6.79 -7.44
CA GLU A 401 -0.52 5.40 -7.83
C GLU A 401 -1.61 4.87 -8.78
N ALA A 402 -1.21 3.96 -9.68
CA ALA A 402 -2.10 3.41 -10.71
C ALA A 402 -3.32 2.68 -10.13
N TYR A 403 -3.19 2.03 -8.96
CA TYR A 403 -4.33 1.37 -8.31
C TYR A 403 -5.37 2.36 -7.76
N GLY A 404 -5.00 3.63 -7.54
CA GLY A 404 -5.94 4.71 -7.18
C GLY A 404 -6.95 4.99 -8.29
N MET A 405 -6.59 4.73 -9.54
CA MET A 405 -7.44 4.92 -10.72
C MET A 405 -7.95 3.62 -11.37
N ALA A 406 -7.54 2.45 -10.88
CA ALA A 406 -7.87 1.15 -11.48
C ALA A 406 -9.37 0.82 -11.51
N ALA A 407 -10.19 1.55 -10.76
CA ALA A 407 -11.65 1.46 -10.81
C ALA A 407 -12.28 2.30 -11.94
N ARG A 408 -11.54 3.24 -12.54
CA ARG A 408 -12.05 4.21 -13.53
C ARG A 408 -11.23 4.29 -14.81
N ALA A 409 -10.04 3.70 -14.84
CA ALA A 409 -9.17 3.68 -16.01
C ALA A 409 -8.49 2.30 -16.19
N ARG A 410 -8.26 1.90 -17.45
CA ARG A 410 -7.49 0.69 -17.83
C ARG A 410 -6.15 1.01 -18.48
N SER A 411 -5.86 2.29 -18.71
CA SER A 411 -4.56 2.80 -19.11
C SER A 411 -4.27 4.11 -18.40
N SER A 412 -2.99 4.47 -18.34
CA SER A 412 -2.54 5.73 -17.77
C SER A 412 -1.27 6.23 -18.46
N PHE A 413 -0.97 7.50 -18.28
CA PHE A 413 0.28 8.12 -18.67
C PHE A 413 1.11 8.41 -17.40
N PRO A 414 2.12 7.58 -17.07
CA PRO A 414 3.01 7.86 -15.95
C PRO A 414 3.83 9.12 -16.22
N MET A 415 3.90 10.03 -15.26
CA MET A 415 4.69 11.27 -15.39
C MET A 415 6.20 11.06 -15.19
N ALA A 416 6.63 9.88 -14.76
CA ALA A 416 8.01 9.60 -14.36
C ALA A 416 9.00 9.60 -15.55
N VAL A 417 9.42 10.79 -15.96
CA VAL A 417 10.55 10.98 -16.88
C VAL A 417 11.80 11.22 -16.04
N HIS A 418 12.55 10.17 -15.72
CA HIS A 418 13.74 10.22 -14.83
C HIS A 418 14.95 11.00 -15.41
N ARG A 419 14.76 11.89 -16.38
CA ARG A 419 15.83 12.66 -17.02
C ARG A 419 15.60 14.16 -16.79
N GLN A 420 16.67 14.89 -16.43
CA GLN A 420 16.75 16.37 -16.44
C GLN A 420 15.97 17.17 -15.37
N GLY A 421 15.88 16.69 -14.12
CA GLY A 421 15.51 17.57 -13.00
C GLY A 421 14.01 17.85 -12.80
N GLY A 422 13.13 17.07 -13.42
CA GLY A 422 11.68 17.06 -13.21
C GLY A 422 10.87 17.56 -14.41
N VAL A 423 9.55 17.31 -14.38
CA VAL A 423 8.61 17.68 -15.44
C VAL A 423 7.31 18.28 -14.88
N SER A 424 6.61 19.06 -15.70
CA SER A 424 5.24 19.55 -15.46
C SER A 424 4.30 19.15 -16.59
N VAL A 425 3.02 18.93 -16.30
CA VAL A 425 1.96 18.66 -17.27
C VAL A 425 0.78 19.59 -16.96
N ILE A 426 0.12 20.10 -18.00
CA ILE A 426 -1.14 20.85 -17.88
C ILE A 426 -2.19 20.09 -18.67
N LEU A 427 -3.30 19.80 -18.02
CA LEU A 427 -4.48 19.17 -18.62
C LEU A 427 -5.59 20.21 -18.75
N SER A 428 -6.40 20.14 -19.80
CA SER A 428 -7.55 21.03 -20.01
C SER A 428 -8.86 20.27 -20.13
N ASP A 429 -9.96 20.89 -19.71
CA ASP A 429 -11.33 20.38 -19.92
C ASP A 429 -11.75 20.31 -21.40
N SER A 430 -11.01 21.02 -22.26
CA SER A 430 -11.22 21.13 -23.71
C SER A 430 -10.30 20.23 -24.53
N ASP A 431 -9.44 19.45 -23.88
CA ASP A 431 -8.51 18.53 -24.56
C ASP A 431 -9.27 17.50 -25.41
N PRO A 432 -8.83 17.25 -26.67
CA PRO A 432 -9.46 16.26 -27.54
C PRO A 432 -9.54 14.85 -26.94
N ALA A 433 -10.53 14.08 -27.40
CA ALA A 433 -10.75 12.70 -26.98
C ALA A 433 -9.59 11.75 -27.35
N ASP A 434 -8.66 12.12 -28.22
CA ASP A 434 -7.49 11.34 -28.63
C ASP A 434 -6.15 11.98 -28.18
N MET A 435 -6.20 13.06 -27.39
CA MET A 435 -4.99 13.77 -26.96
C MET A 435 -4.11 12.94 -26.03
N VAL A 436 -2.82 12.91 -26.36
CA VAL A 436 -1.74 12.41 -25.49
C VAL A 436 -1.18 13.56 -24.65
N PRO A 437 -1.21 13.47 -23.30
CA PRO A 437 -0.65 14.50 -22.44
C PRO A 437 0.83 14.77 -22.74
N GLN A 438 1.19 16.05 -22.76
CA GLN A 438 2.55 16.50 -23.02
C GLN A 438 3.21 16.90 -21.69
N ALA A 439 4.32 16.27 -21.35
CA ALA A 439 5.18 16.70 -20.26
C ALA A 439 6.14 17.78 -20.74
N ARG A 440 6.41 18.77 -19.90
CA ARG A 440 7.39 19.82 -20.15
C ARG A 440 8.51 19.71 -19.13
N PHE A 441 9.76 19.66 -19.57
CA PHE A 441 10.90 19.67 -18.64
C PHE A 441 10.95 20.98 -17.85
N LEU A 442 11.17 20.87 -16.54
CA LEU A 442 11.20 22.05 -15.66
C LEU A 442 12.32 23.01 -16.09
N HIS A 443 13.53 22.51 -16.38
CA HIS A 443 14.68 23.34 -16.71
C HIS A 443 14.62 23.95 -18.12
N SER A 444 14.45 23.12 -19.16
CA SER A 444 14.53 23.57 -20.57
C SER A 444 13.20 24.12 -21.11
N GLY A 445 12.07 23.71 -20.53
CA GLY A 445 10.76 24.02 -21.11
C GLY A 445 10.42 23.21 -22.36
N GLU A 446 11.25 22.26 -22.78
CA GLU A 446 11.00 21.37 -23.91
C GLU A 446 9.85 20.40 -23.59
N CYS A 447 8.99 20.15 -24.58
CA CYS A 447 7.85 19.25 -24.48
C CYS A 447 8.23 17.83 -24.95
N VAL A 448 7.72 16.83 -24.24
CA VAL A 448 7.82 15.42 -24.59
C VAL A 448 6.46 14.75 -24.38
N PRO A 449 5.95 13.98 -25.37
CA PRO A 449 4.71 13.22 -25.18
C PRO A 449 4.92 12.14 -24.12
N LEU A 450 3.95 12.00 -23.21
CA LEU A 450 3.95 10.88 -22.28
C LEU A 450 3.60 9.58 -23.01
N LYS A 451 4.20 8.48 -22.55
CA LYS A 451 3.91 7.15 -23.08
C LYS A 451 2.73 6.56 -22.31
N GLU A 452 1.73 6.09 -23.05
CA GLU A 452 0.62 5.35 -22.47
C GLU A 452 1.08 3.96 -21.99
N GLU A 453 0.62 3.56 -20.82
CA GLU A 453 0.84 2.24 -20.23
C GLU A 453 -0.47 1.64 -19.75
N LYS A 454 -0.63 0.33 -19.97
CA LYS A 454 -1.79 -0.42 -19.49
C LYS A 454 -1.75 -0.56 -17.97
N ILE A 455 -2.90 -0.35 -17.33
CA ILE A 455 -3.11 -0.66 -15.92
C ILE A 455 -3.51 -2.13 -15.82
N GLU A 456 -2.58 -2.98 -15.38
CA GLU A 456 -2.80 -4.42 -15.24
C GLU A 456 -3.55 -4.80 -13.94
N ILE A 457 -3.65 -3.85 -13.01
CA ILE A 457 -4.26 -4.04 -11.69
C ILE A 457 -5.76 -3.74 -11.78
N PHE A 458 -6.58 -4.56 -11.12
CA PHE A 458 -7.99 -4.26 -10.87
C PHE A 458 -8.17 -3.80 -9.42
N SER A 459 -9.18 -2.96 -9.13
CA SER A 459 -9.40 -2.53 -7.74
C SER A 459 -9.73 -3.69 -6.78
N ARG A 460 -10.22 -4.81 -7.33
CA ARG A 460 -10.38 -6.10 -6.64
C ARG A 460 -9.07 -6.59 -6.00
N ASP A 461 -7.94 -6.44 -6.69
CA ASP A 461 -6.65 -6.98 -6.26
C ASP A 461 -6.17 -6.33 -4.96
N ILE A 462 -6.50 -5.05 -4.76
CA ILE A 462 -6.19 -4.30 -3.54
C ILE A 462 -7.32 -4.32 -2.51
N PHE A 463 -8.44 -5.01 -2.75
CA PHE A 463 -9.55 -5.04 -1.80
C PHE A 463 -9.16 -5.77 -0.51
N ARG A 464 -9.34 -5.13 0.65
CA ARG A 464 -8.97 -5.70 1.95
C ARG A 464 -9.87 -6.86 2.40
N GLY A 465 -11.12 -6.90 1.94
CA GLY A 465 -12.08 -7.93 2.33
C GLY A 465 -12.40 -7.93 3.82
N LYS A 466 -12.48 -9.13 4.41
CA LYS A 466 -12.86 -9.36 5.82
C LYS A 466 -11.75 -9.09 6.84
N TYR A 467 -10.56 -8.70 6.38
CA TYR A 467 -9.38 -8.56 7.23
C TYR A 467 -9.27 -7.14 7.78
N ASN A 468 -8.78 -7.01 9.01
CA ASN A 468 -8.53 -5.69 9.60
C ASN A 468 -7.25 -5.07 9.02
N HIS A 469 -6.28 -5.89 8.63
CA HIS A 469 -4.96 -5.46 8.16
C HIS A 469 -4.57 -6.21 6.88
N TYR A 470 -3.96 -5.53 5.89
CA TYR A 470 -3.52 -6.17 4.64
C TYR A 470 -2.54 -7.31 4.89
N ILE A 471 -1.64 -7.21 5.88
CA ILE A 471 -0.69 -8.30 6.17
C ILE A 471 -1.41 -9.62 6.50
N GLU A 472 -2.58 -9.56 7.16
CA GLU A 472 -3.38 -10.76 7.43
C GLU A 472 -4.00 -11.32 6.15
N LYS A 473 -4.57 -10.44 5.31
CA LYS A 473 -5.08 -10.80 3.98
C LYS A 473 -3.98 -11.49 3.18
N GLU A 474 -2.80 -10.88 3.10
CA GLU A 474 -1.70 -11.32 2.25
C GLU A 474 -1.10 -12.65 2.70
N VAL A 475 -0.98 -12.89 4.02
CA VAL A 475 -0.60 -14.22 4.53
C VAL A 475 -1.66 -15.26 4.14
N HIS A 476 -2.93 -14.93 4.24
CA HIS A 476 -4.03 -15.82 3.82
C HIS A 476 -4.13 -16.04 2.30
N GLU A 477 -3.63 -15.10 1.49
CA GLU A 477 -3.57 -15.21 0.03
C GLU A 477 -2.31 -15.91 -0.50
N ALA A 478 -1.35 -16.22 0.39
CA ALA A 478 -0.07 -16.81 0.03
C ALA A 478 -0.21 -18.07 -0.83
N SER A 479 -1.13 -18.97 -0.48
CA SER A 479 -1.36 -20.22 -1.23
C SER A 479 -1.82 -19.95 -2.66
N SER A 480 -2.76 -19.02 -2.84
CA SER A 480 -3.25 -18.61 -4.16
C SER A 480 -2.15 -17.91 -4.98
N SER A 481 -1.36 -17.04 -4.34
CA SER A 481 -0.23 -16.37 -4.99
C SER A 481 0.84 -17.37 -5.48
N VAL A 482 1.13 -18.41 -4.70
CA VAL A 482 2.04 -19.49 -5.11
C VAL A 482 1.47 -20.27 -6.29
N ARG A 483 0.17 -20.65 -6.28
CA ARG A 483 -0.47 -21.32 -7.43
C ARG A 483 -0.36 -20.50 -8.70
N ASN A 484 -0.70 -19.21 -8.62
CA ASN A 484 -0.64 -18.29 -9.77
C ASN A 484 0.78 -18.17 -10.32
N THR A 485 1.80 -18.24 -9.46
CA THR A 485 3.21 -18.21 -9.89
C THR A 485 3.55 -19.38 -10.81
N LEU A 486 2.98 -20.57 -10.56
CA LEU A 486 3.25 -21.79 -11.31
C LEU A 486 2.51 -21.85 -12.65
N HIS A 487 1.39 -21.13 -12.76
CA HIS A 487 0.48 -21.17 -13.91
C HIS A 487 1.17 -20.87 -15.26
N GLY A 488 0.78 -21.62 -16.29
CA GLY A 488 1.20 -21.46 -17.69
C GLY A 488 2.66 -21.80 -17.99
N LYS A 489 3.40 -22.43 -17.07
CA LYS A 489 4.87 -22.65 -17.20
C LYS A 489 5.28 -24.10 -17.45
N TYR A 490 4.37 -25.05 -17.28
CA TYR A 490 4.63 -26.46 -17.54
C TYR A 490 3.33 -27.20 -17.83
N LEU A 491 3.44 -28.35 -18.49
CA LEU A 491 2.36 -29.31 -18.70
C LEU A 491 2.65 -30.60 -17.96
N ARG A 492 1.60 -31.26 -17.50
CA ARG A 492 1.66 -32.58 -16.91
C ARG A 492 0.85 -33.57 -17.74
N GLN A 493 1.53 -34.60 -18.26
CA GLN A 493 0.90 -35.65 -19.05
C GLN A 493 1.48 -37.01 -18.66
N ASN A 494 0.63 -37.97 -18.30
CA ASN A 494 1.03 -39.33 -17.92
C ASN A 494 2.13 -39.40 -16.83
N GLY A 495 2.12 -38.46 -15.88
CA GLY A 495 3.14 -38.37 -14.82
C GLY A 495 4.47 -37.73 -15.26
N HIS A 496 4.60 -37.31 -16.52
CA HIS A 496 5.74 -36.55 -17.01
C HIS A 496 5.47 -35.05 -16.94
N VAL A 497 6.50 -34.27 -16.59
CA VAL A 497 6.47 -32.81 -16.57
C VAL A 497 7.24 -32.28 -17.78
N THR A 498 6.59 -31.44 -18.57
CA THR A 498 7.22 -30.74 -19.69
C THR A 498 7.17 -29.24 -19.43
N PHE A 499 8.32 -28.60 -19.25
CA PHE A 499 8.39 -27.15 -19.10
C PHE A 499 8.04 -26.45 -20.41
N LEU A 500 7.36 -25.31 -20.31
CA LEU A 500 6.96 -24.47 -21.44
C LEU A 500 7.83 -23.22 -21.44
N PRO A 501 8.88 -23.13 -22.26
CA PRO A 501 9.73 -21.94 -22.33
C PRO A 501 8.95 -20.65 -22.60
N GLU A 502 7.87 -20.71 -23.38
CA GLU A 502 6.99 -19.56 -23.67
C GLU A 502 6.22 -19.06 -22.43
N GLY A 503 6.08 -19.89 -21.39
CA GLY A 503 5.50 -19.49 -20.10
C GLY A 503 6.42 -18.60 -19.26
N PHE A 504 7.67 -18.44 -19.68
CA PHE A 504 8.66 -17.56 -19.07
C PHE A 504 8.94 -16.38 -20.02
N GLY A 505 9.20 -15.19 -19.46
CA GLY A 505 9.58 -14.03 -20.27
C GLY A 505 10.86 -14.31 -21.04
N ASN A 506 10.78 -14.36 -22.37
CA ASN A 506 11.89 -14.69 -23.27
C ASN A 506 12.58 -16.04 -22.97
N GLY A 507 11.82 -17.03 -22.47
CA GLY A 507 12.35 -18.33 -22.08
C GLY A 507 13.07 -19.14 -23.18
N PRO A 508 12.63 -19.14 -24.45
CA PRO A 508 13.37 -19.80 -25.53
C PRO A 508 14.80 -19.25 -25.69
N ALA A 509 15.00 -17.94 -25.55
CA ALA A 509 16.31 -17.32 -25.62
C ALA A 509 17.18 -17.69 -24.42
N LEU A 510 16.57 -17.81 -23.23
CA LEU A 510 17.25 -18.32 -22.03
C LEU A 510 17.77 -19.75 -22.22
N VAL A 511 16.96 -20.66 -22.79
CA VAL A 511 17.40 -22.03 -23.11
C VAL A 511 18.59 -22.00 -24.07
N ASN A 512 18.51 -21.17 -25.11
CA ASN A 512 19.62 -20.98 -26.05
C ASN A 512 20.87 -20.45 -25.35
N ARG A 513 20.75 -19.53 -24.38
CA ARG A 513 21.87 -19.01 -23.59
C ARG A 513 22.57 -20.12 -22.81
N PHE A 514 21.84 -21.01 -22.15
CA PHE A 514 22.43 -22.12 -21.39
C PHE A 514 23.03 -23.21 -22.26
N ARG A 515 22.48 -23.45 -23.46
CA ARG A 515 23.01 -24.44 -24.42
C ARG A 515 24.16 -23.91 -25.29
N ASN A 516 24.38 -22.60 -25.32
CA ASN A 516 25.42 -21.99 -26.14
C ASN A 516 26.83 -22.27 -25.58
N GLY A 517 27.57 -23.17 -26.24
CA GLY A 517 28.92 -23.55 -25.84
C GLY A 517 30.03 -22.53 -26.13
N LYS A 518 29.74 -21.38 -26.79
CA LYS A 518 30.77 -20.35 -27.06
C LYS A 518 31.21 -19.62 -25.78
N THR A 519 30.26 -19.34 -24.90
CA THR A 519 30.49 -18.70 -23.60
C THR A 519 29.63 -19.41 -22.56
N PRO A 520 30.08 -20.57 -22.04
CA PRO A 520 29.29 -21.35 -21.08
C PRO A 520 29.02 -20.51 -19.82
N ILE A 521 27.81 -20.66 -19.24
CA ILE A 521 27.53 -20.11 -17.92
C ILE A 521 28.38 -20.89 -16.91
N ALA A 522 29.19 -20.16 -16.14
CA ALA A 522 30.02 -20.73 -15.08
C ALA A 522 29.58 -20.26 -13.70
N ARG A 523 28.80 -19.17 -13.62
CA ARG A 523 28.37 -18.56 -12.36
C ARG A 523 26.91 -18.13 -12.43
N ILE A 524 26.15 -18.46 -11.39
CA ILE A 524 24.81 -17.92 -11.13
C ILE A 524 24.87 -17.05 -9.89
N ILE A 525 24.41 -15.80 -10.00
CA ILE A 525 24.39 -14.85 -8.91
C ILE A 525 22.95 -14.45 -8.62
N CYS A 526 22.44 -14.83 -7.45
CA CYS A 526 21.13 -14.39 -6.97
C CYS A 526 21.28 -13.12 -6.13
N VAL A 527 20.45 -12.10 -6.36
CA VAL A 527 20.58 -10.82 -5.65
C VAL A 527 19.23 -10.22 -5.28
N GLY A 528 19.14 -9.57 -4.13
CA GLY A 528 17.94 -8.85 -3.68
C GLY A 528 18.27 -7.91 -2.52
N GLN A 529 17.24 -7.29 -1.93
CA GLN A 529 17.37 -6.44 -0.73
C GLN A 529 16.31 -6.82 0.31
N GLY A 530 16.67 -6.83 1.60
CA GLY A 530 15.75 -7.21 2.69
C GLY A 530 15.19 -8.63 2.52
N THR A 531 13.88 -8.82 2.68
CA THR A 531 13.19 -10.10 2.42
C THR A 531 13.51 -10.69 1.04
N ALA A 532 13.66 -9.86 0.00
CA ALA A 532 14.03 -10.35 -1.33
C ALA A 532 15.47 -10.86 -1.42
N ALA A 533 16.38 -10.39 -0.55
CA ALA A 533 17.73 -10.98 -0.43
C ALA A 533 17.66 -12.37 0.21
N VAL A 534 16.81 -12.56 1.22
CA VAL A 534 16.58 -13.89 1.83
C VAL A 534 15.91 -14.83 0.84
N ALA A 535 14.97 -14.34 0.02
CA ALA A 535 14.43 -15.10 -1.11
C ALA A 535 15.52 -15.46 -2.13
N ALA A 536 16.43 -14.54 -2.47
CA ALA A 536 17.57 -14.82 -3.34
C ALA A 536 18.50 -15.91 -2.76
N MET A 537 18.71 -15.93 -1.44
CA MET A 537 19.42 -17.02 -0.75
C MET A 537 18.68 -18.36 -0.89
N ALA A 538 17.35 -18.35 -0.78
CA ALA A 538 16.53 -19.53 -1.02
C ALA A 538 16.66 -20.04 -2.45
N VAL A 539 16.55 -19.16 -3.44
CA VAL A 539 16.72 -19.50 -4.87
C VAL A 539 18.11 -20.12 -5.10
N ALA A 540 19.17 -19.52 -4.56
CA ALA A 540 20.52 -20.07 -4.67
C ALA A 540 20.64 -21.47 -4.03
N SER A 541 20.04 -21.68 -2.85
CA SER A 541 20.01 -23.00 -2.19
C SER A 541 19.32 -24.07 -3.05
N LEU A 542 18.16 -23.73 -3.63
CA LEU A 542 17.39 -24.61 -4.50
C LEU A 542 18.13 -24.93 -5.80
N LEU A 543 18.78 -23.94 -6.41
CA LEU A 543 19.63 -24.14 -7.59
C LEU A 543 20.81 -25.06 -7.30
N ARG A 544 21.50 -24.90 -6.16
CA ARG A 544 22.61 -25.78 -5.78
C ARG A 544 22.18 -27.24 -5.65
N ARG A 545 20.96 -27.47 -5.15
CA ARG A 545 20.38 -28.82 -5.08
C ARG A 545 20.07 -29.36 -6.49
N ALA A 546 19.41 -28.57 -7.33
CA ALA A 546 18.94 -29.02 -8.64
C ALA A 546 20.07 -29.17 -9.68
N LEU A 547 21.09 -28.33 -9.60
CA LEU A 547 22.23 -28.31 -10.52
C LEU A 547 23.47 -29.03 -9.97
N LYS A 548 23.28 -29.87 -8.94
CA LYS A 548 24.34 -30.68 -8.36
C LYS A 548 24.99 -31.54 -9.45
N GLY A 549 26.32 -31.47 -9.55
CA GLY A 549 27.09 -32.18 -10.58
C GLY A 549 27.37 -31.36 -11.85
N SER A 550 26.87 -30.12 -11.93
CA SER A 550 27.36 -29.13 -12.91
C SER A 550 28.63 -28.42 -12.40
N ASP A 551 29.39 -27.80 -13.32
CA ASP A 551 30.56 -26.96 -13.01
C ASP A 551 30.19 -25.50 -12.68
N ILE A 552 28.91 -25.24 -12.37
CA ILE A 552 28.38 -23.88 -12.16
C ILE A 552 28.48 -23.49 -10.69
N SER A 553 29.21 -22.40 -10.39
CA SER A 553 29.18 -21.77 -9.06
C SER A 553 27.86 -21.02 -8.84
N ILE A 554 27.27 -21.13 -7.66
CA ILE A 554 26.00 -20.48 -7.33
C ILE A 554 26.18 -19.69 -6.04
N GLU A 555 25.93 -18.38 -6.11
CA GLU A 555 26.17 -17.40 -5.06
C GLU A 555 24.90 -16.57 -4.80
N ALA A 556 24.78 -16.02 -3.59
CA ALA A 556 23.70 -15.10 -3.23
C ALA A 556 24.26 -13.89 -2.48
N TYR A 557 23.78 -12.69 -2.82
CA TYR A 557 24.24 -11.44 -2.20
C TYR A 557 23.09 -10.49 -1.87
N THR A 558 23.33 -9.66 -0.86
CA THR A 558 22.58 -8.41 -0.67
C THR A 558 23.03 -7.41 -1.73
N GLY A 559 22.07 -6.75 -2.40
CA GLY A 559 22.34 -5.88 -3.55
C GLY A 559 23.32 -4.75 -3.24
N SER A 560 23.15 -4.08 -2.10
CA SER A 560 24.03 -2.98 -1.67
C SER A 560 25.48 -3.42 -1.48
N GLU A 561 25.71 -4.64 -0.98
CA GLU A 561 27.05 -5.19 -0.78
C GLU A 561 27.71 -5.53 -2.12
N LEU A 562 26.99 -6.22 -3.01
CA LEU A 562 27.55 -6.65 -4.29
C LEU A 562 28.07 -5.47 -5.12
N VAL A 563 27.31 -4.37 -5.20
CA VAL A 563 27.74 -3.14 -5.91
C VAL A 563 29.09 -2.63 -5.41
N GLY A 564 29.37 -2.69 -4.11
CA GLY A 564 30.58 -2.13 -3.50
C GLY A 564 31.84 -2.96 -3.75
N PHE A 565 31.71 -4.26 -4.04
CA PHE A 565 32.84 -5.20 -4.16
C PHE A 565 33.00 -5.79 -5.56
N MET A 566 32.21 -5.35 -6.54
CA MET A 566 32.35 -5.76 -7.94
C MET A 566 33.53 -5.03 -8.61
N GLY A 567 34.57 -5.79 -8.99
CA GLY A 567 35.63 -5.30 -9.90
C GLY A 567 35.16 -5.18 -11.35
N ASP A 568 36.03 -4.76 -12.28
CA ASP A 568 35.70 -4.49 -13.69
C ASP A 568 35.78 -5.73 -14.63
N GLU A 569 35.64 -6.93 -14.07
CA GLU A 569 35.72 -8.18 -14.84
C GLU A 569 34.53 -8.35 -15.79
N SER A 570 34.77 -9.04 -16.92
CA SER A 570 33.68 -9.45 -17.83
C SER A 570 32.72 -10.38 -17.10
N MET A 571 31.42 -10.16 -17.32
CA MET A 571 30.34 -10.95 -16.77
C MET A 571 29.67 -11.83 -17.84
N ASP A 572 30.31 -12.02 -19.00
CA ASP A 572 29.72 -12.77 -20.13
C ASP A 572 29.35 -14.22 -19.75
N ASN A 573 30.01 -14.82 -18.75
CA ASN A 573 29.75 -16.18 -18.24
C ASN A 573 28.82 -16.21 -17.00
N VAL A 574 28.19 -15.08 -16.67
CA VAL A 574 27.32 -14.92 -15.49
C VAL A 574 25.85 -14.92 -15.87
N PHE A 575 25.06 -15.68 -15.11
CA PHE A 575 23.61 -15.61 -15.09
C PHE A 575 23.15 -14.91 -13.81
N LEU A 576 22.66 -13.68 -13.95
CA LEU A 576 22.20 -12.88 -12.82
C LEU A 576 20.70 -13.08 -12.59
N ILE A 577 20.31 -13.38 -11.35
CA ILE A 577 18.92 -13.53 -10.92
C ILE A 577 18.59 -12.43 -9.88
N PRO A 578 18.18 -11.23 -10.32
CA PRO A 578 17.67 -10.23 -9.40
C PRO A 578 16.24 -10.58 -8.96
N VAL A 579 16.02 -10.60 -7.65
CA VAL A 579 14.74 -10.85 -7.00
C VAL A 579 14.22 -9.53 -6.43
N SER A 580 13.01 -9.12 -6.83
CA SER A 580 12.37 -7.90 -6.31
C SER A 580 10.86 -7.97 -6.42
N GLN A 581 10.13 -7.52 -5.39
CA GLN A 581 8.67 -7.43 -5.49
C GLN A 581 8.23 -6.24 -6.38
N SER A 582 8.76 -5.04 -6.14
CA SER A 582 8.35 -3.82 -6.84
C SER A 582 9.00 -3.66 -8.22
N GLY A 583 10.17 -4.28 -8.43
CA GLY A 583 11.01 -4.06 -9.62
C GLY A 583 11.62 -2.64 -9.70
N THR A 584 11.51 -1.84 -8.65
CA THR A 584 12.02 -0.45 -8.57
C THR A 584 13.13 -0.27 -7.53
N THR A 585 13.48 -1.31 -6.77
CA THR A 585 14.52 -1.24 -5.73
C THR A 585 15.84 -0.72 -6.30
N THR A 586 16.32 0.42 -5.80
CA THR A 586 17.47 1.15 -6.35
C THR A 586 18.74 0.30 -6.38
N ASP A 587 19.12 -0.30 -5.25
CA ASP A 587 20.37 -1.08 -5.16
C ASP A 587 20.33 -2.32 -6.07
N THR A 588 19.19 -3.02 -6.13
CA THR A 588 19.01 -4.16 -7.05
C THR A 588 19.11 -3.72 -8.51
N ASN A 589 18.46 -2.62 -8.89
CA ASN A 589 18.53 -2.10 -10.26
C ASN A 589 19.96 -1.64 -10.62
N ARG A 590 20.71 -1.11 -9.66
CA ARG A 590 22.12 -0.74 -9.87
C ARG A 590 23.01 -1.96 -10.12
N VAL A 591 22.81 -3.07 -9.40
CA VAL A 591 23.50 -4.34 -9.69
C VAL A 591 23.18 -4.80 -11.11
N VAL A 592 21.90 -4.72 -11.51
CA VAL A 592 21.47 -5.13 -12.85
C VAL A 592 22.15 -4.29 -13.93
N ASP A 593 22.16 -2.96 -13.79
CA ASP A 593 22.82 -2.07 -14.75
C ASP A 593 24.32 -2.43 -14.89
N LEU A 594 25.04 -2.59 -13.77
CA LEU A 594 26.47 -2.93 -13.78
C LEU A 594 26.77 -4.30 -14.39
N CYS A 595 26.01 -5.33 -14.03
CA CYS A 595 26.21 -6.69 -14.57
C CYS A 595 25.87 -6.76 -16.06
N ARG A 596 24.76 -6.13 -16.47
CA ARG A 596 24.28 -6.10 -17.86
C ARG A 596 25.28 -5.36 -18.76
N ASP A 597 25.77 -4.21 -18.33
CA ASP A 597 26.77 -3.43 -19.08
C ASP A 597 28.09 -4.20 -19.27
N ARG A 598 28.34 -5.21 -18.44
CA ARG A 598 29.50 -6.12 -18.52
C ARG A 598 29.19 -7.47 -19.15
N GLY A 599 28.01 -7.65 -19.74
CA GLY A 599 27.66 -8.82 -20.55
C GLY A 599 26.93 -9.95 -19.83
N ALA A 600 26.55 -9.79 -18.55
CA ALA A 600 25.75 -10.79 -17.84
C ALA A 600 24.39 -11.00 -18.51
N TRP A 601 23.93 -12.25 -18.53
CA TRP A 601 22.52 -12.52 -18.85
C TRP A 601 21.67 -12.27 -17.61
N VAL A 602 20.66 -11.40 -17.72
CA VAL A 602 19.81 -11.02 -16.59
C VAL A 602 18.44 -11.70 -16.67
N ASN A 603 18.09 -12.50 -15.66
CA ASN A 603 16.78 -13.12 -15.49
C ASN A 603 16.10 -12.72 -14.18
N CYS A 604 15.19 -11.74 -14.19
CA CYS A 604 14.57 -11.29 -12.95
C CYS A 604 13.41 -12.19 -12.48
N ILE A 605 13.26 -12.29 -11.16
CA ILE A 605 12.04 -12.80 -10.51
C ILE A 605 11.33 -11.60 -9.90
N VAL A 606 10.15 -11.26 -10.43
CA VAL A 606 9.50 -9.98 -10.13
C VAL A 606 7.98 -10.08 -10.10
N ASN A 607 7.33 -9.26 -9.26
CA ASN A 607 5.87 -9.28 -9.14
C ASN A 607 5.18 -8.21 -9.99
N ARG A 608 5.83 -7.07 -10.28
CA ARG A 608 5.20 -5.95 -10.98
C ARG A 608 5.50 -5.98 -12.48
N ARG A 609 4.46 -6.23 -13.29
CA ARG A 609 4.48 -5.98 -14.75
C ARG A 609 4.85 -4.52 -15.03
N ASN A 610 5.56 -4.29 -16.13
CA ASN A 610 6.05 -2.96 -16.58
C ASN A 610 7.07 -2.28 -15.64
N SER A 611 7.58 -2.97 -14.62
CA SER A 611 8.61 -2.38 -13.76
C SER A 611 9.92 -2.13 -14.51
N PRO A 612 10.74 -1.15 -14.08
CA PRO A 612 12.05 -0.89 -14.68
C PRO A 612 12.94 -2.13 -14.74
N LEU A 613 12.87 -2.99 -13.72
CA LEU A 613 13.63 -4.25 -13.68
C LEU A 613 13.29 -5.18 -14.83
N VAL A 614 12.00 -5.31 -15.21
CA VAL A 614 11.58 -6.13 -16.36
C VAL A 614 12.20 -5.58 -17.65
N GLN A 615 12.12 -4.26 -17.85
CA GLN A 615 12.65 -3.61 -19.06
C GLN A 615 14.17 -3.77 -19.21
N LYS A 616 14.88 -3.92 -18.09
CA LYS A 616 16.34 -4.12 -18.03
C LYS A 616 16.78 -5.59 -18.04
N SER A 617 15.84 -6.55 -18.06
CA SER A 617 16.17 -7.98 -18.01
C SER A 617 16.07 -8.63 -19.39
N ASP A 618 16.89 -9.65 -19.64
CA ASP A 618 16.87 -10.41 -20.91
C ASP A 618 15.79 -11.50 -20.88
N SER A 619 15.50 -12.04 -19.70
CA SER A 619 14.38 -12.94 -19.43
C SER A 619 13.77 -12.65 -18.05
N TYR A 620 12.58 -13.18 -17.75
CA TYR A 620 11.94 -12.93 -16.46
C TYR A 620 10.90 -13.99 -16.06
N ILE A 621 10.64 -14.07 -14.76
CA ILE A 621 9.58 -14.88 -14.17
C ILE A 621 8.70 -13.98 -13.32
N TYR A 622 7.41 -13.90 -13.68
CA TYR A 622 6.45 -13.22 -12.82
C TYR A 622 6.06 -14.09 -11.64
N THR A 623 6.13 -13.52 -10.44
CA THR A 623 5.45 -14.09 -9.27
C THR A 623 3.96 -13.77 -9.33
N SER A 624 3.15 -14.65 -8.76
CA SER A 624 1.70 -14.66 -8.94
C SER A 624 1.37 -14.53 -10.44
N ASN A 625 0.46 -13.63 -10.79
CA ASN A 625 0.09 -13.28 -12.15
C ASN A 625 0.75 -11.96 -12.63
N GLY A 626 1.72 -11.39 -11.90
CA GLY A 626 2.39 -10.14 -12.27
C GLY A 626 1.56 -8.84 -12.07
N ARG A 627 0.31 -8.97 -11.63
CA ARG A 627 -0.62 -7.85 -11.33
C ARG A 627 -0.96 -7.73 -9.85
N ASP A 628 -0.59 -8.72 -9.05
CA ASP A 628 -0.84 -8.72 -7.62
C ASP A 628 -0.16 -7.52 -6.95
N VAL A 629 -0.83 -6.91 -5.97
CA VAL A 629 -0.30 -5.78 -5.21
C VAL A 629 -0.19 -6.21 -3.75
N GLU A 630 1.02 -6.11 -3.22
CA GLU A 630 1.29 -6.33 -1.81
C GLU A 630 1.35 -4.95 -1.13
N MET A 631 0.25 -4.63 -0.44
CA MET A 631 -0.04 -3.37 0.23
C MET A 631 0.62 -3.30 1.61
N ALA A 632 0.76 -4.42 2.33
CA ALA A 632 1.49 -4.38 3.59
C ALA A 632 2.97 -4.00 3.36
N VAL A 633 3.54 -3.22 4.27
CA VAL A 633 4.95 -2.85 4.19
C VAL A 633 5.85 -4.07 4.36
N ALA A 634 5.55 -4.89 5.37
CA ALA A 634 6.22 -6.14 5.61
C ALA A 634 5.81 -7.16 4.55
N SER A 635 6.76 -7.56 3.70
CA SER A 635 6.50 -8.55 2.66
C SER A 635 6.18 -9.93 3.24
N THR A 636 5.18 -10.61 2.67
CA THR A 636 4.71 -11.94 3.08
C THR A 636 4.54 -12.84 1.85
N LYS A 637 3.42 -12.74 1.13
CA LYS A 637 3.11 -13.57 -0.05
C LYS A 637 4.15 -13.48 -1.16
N ALA A 638 4.84 -12.34 -1.30
CA ALA A 638 5.88 -12.20 -2.29
C ALA A 638 7.08 -13.12 -1.99
N PHE A 639 7.47 -13.29 -0.72
CA PHE A 639 8.57 -14.21 -0.35
C PHE A 639 8.28 -15.65 -0.81
N TYR A 640 7.11 -16.19 -0.45
CA TYR A 640 6.73 -17.56 -0.81
C TYR A 640 6.67 -17.76 -2.33
N SER A 641 6.12 -16.77 -3.04
CA SER A 641 6.01 -16.80 -4.49
C SER A 641 7.37 -16.68 -5.18
N GLN A 642 8.30 -15.89 -4.62
CA GLN A 642 9.68 -15.79 -5.10
C GLN A 642 10.44 -17.11 -4.91
N VAL A 643 10.27 -17.79 -3.77
CA VAL A 643 10.84 -19.12 -3.53
C VAL A 643 10.26 -20.14 -4.50
N ALA A 644 8.95 -20.15 -4.72
CA ALA A 644 8.28 -21.05 -5.66
C ALA A 644 8.75 -20.82 -7.11
N ALA A 645 8.86 -19.56 -7.55
CA ALA A 645 9.42 -19.20 -8.85
C ALA A 645 10.87 -19.67 -8.98
N GLY A 646 11.68 -19.49 -7.93
CA GLY A 646 13.06 -19.97 -7.87
C GLY A 646 13.17 -21.49 -7.94
N LYS A 647 12.29 -22.23 -7.26
CA LYS A 647 12.21 -23.70 -7.36
C LYS A 647 11.87 -24.13 -8.78
N LEU A 648 10.86 -23.52 -9.38
CA LEU A 648 10.44 -23.84 -10.74
C LEU A 648 11.57 -23.58 -11.76
N LEU A 649 12.25 -22.44 -11.65
CA LEU A 649 13.43 -22.13 -12.46
C LEU A 649 14.55 -23.16 -12.25
N SER A 650 14.78 -23.58 -11.01
CA SER A 650 15.80 -24.57 -10.68
C SER A 650 15.55 -25.92 -11.36
N LEU A 651 14.31 -26.39 -11.32
CA LEU A 651 13.92 -27.65 -11.95
C LEU A 651 13.96 -27.56 -13.48
N TRP A 652 13.53 -26.43 -14.04
CA TRP A 652 13.61 -26.22 -15.47
C TRP A 652 15.06 -26.16 -15.97
N LEU A 653 15.96 -25.47 -15.27
CA LEU A 653 17.39 -25.47 -15.63
C LEU A 653 18.02 -26.85 -15.47
N ALA A 654 17.60 -27.62 -14.47
CA ALA A 654 18.07 -29.00 -14.30
C ALA A 654 17.64 -29.92 -15.46
N ASP A 655 16.43 -29.75 -15.97
CA ASP A 655 15.95 -30.42 -17.19
C ASP A 655 16.77 -29.98 -18.43
N VAL A 656 17.00 -28.68 -18.59
CA VAL A 656 17.76 -28.12 -19.72
C VAL A 656 19.22 -28.62 -19.75
N LEU A 657 19.85 -28.75 -18.57
CA LEU A 657 21.24 -29.15 -18.41
C LEU A 657 21.41 -30.67 -18.18
N GLY A 658 20.33 -31.40 -17.94
CA GLY A 658 20.36 -32.84 -17.65
C GLY A 658 21.01 -33.20 -16.31
N THR A 659 20.96 -32.31 -15.30
CA THR A 659 21.55 -32.55 -13.98
C THR A 659 20.65 -33.37 -13.04
N MET A 660 19.37 -33.48 -13.37
CA MET A 660 18.39 -34.32 -12.67
C MET A 660 17.70 -35.25 -13.67
N ASP A 661 17.36 -36.46 -13.23
CA ASP A 661 16.52 -37.34 -14.02
C ASP A 661 15.04 -36.93 -13.94
N THR A 662 14.26 -37.41 -14.91
CA THR A 662 12.84 -37.10 -15.04
C THR A 662 12.01 -37.53 -13.81
N ALA A 663 12.39 -38.64 -13.16
CA ALA A 663 11.67 -39.13 -11.98
C ALA A 663 11.85 -38.19 -10.79
N THR A 664 13.08 -37.71 -10.56
CA THR A 664 13.40 -36.76 -9.50
C THR A 664 12.76 -35.39 -9.79
N ILE A 665 12.79 -34.92 -11.03
CA ILE A 665 12.09 -33.69 -11.43
C ILE A 665 10.59 -33.81 -11.16
N SER A 666 9.96 -34.93 -11.52
CA SER A 666 8.54 -35.14 -11.25
C SER A 666 8.22 -35.14 -9.75
N ALA A 667 9.03 -35.81 -8.93
CA ALA A 667 8.83 -35.84 -7.48
C ALA A 667 9.00 -34.45 -6.83
N ASP A 668 10.01 -33.68 -7.25
CA ASP A 668 10.20 -32.32 -6.75
C ASP A 668 9.10 -31.35 -7.26
N MET A 669 8.51 -31.61 -8.43
CA MET A 669 7.32 -30.91 -8.91
C MET A 669 6.08 -31.27 -8.09
N ASP A 670 5.90 -32.52 -7.67
CA ASP A 670 4.80 -32.91 -6.75
C ASP A 670 4.90 -32.13 -5.43
N SER A 671 6.11 -32.01 -4.88
CA SER A 671 6.38 -31.16 -3.71
C SER A 671 5.99 -29.70 -3.97
N LEU A 672 6.42 -29.12 -5.10
CA LEU A 672 6.11 -27.72 -5.44
C LEU A 672 4.60 -27.49 -5.65
N GLU A 673 3.90 -28.41 -6.32
CA GLU A 673 2.45 -28.37 -6.54
C GLU A 673 1.64 -28.51 -5.24
N SER A 674 2.17 -29.25 -4.27
CA SER A 674 1.52 -29.44 -2.96
C SER A 674 1.75 -28.28 -1.99
N LEU A 675 2.77 -27.46 -2.20
CA LEU A 675 3.13 -26.34 -1.31
C LEU A 675 1.95 -25.41 -0.99
N PRO A 676 1.10 -24.96 -1.94
CA PRO A 676 -0.08 -24.18 -1.64
C PRO A 676 -1.02 -24.81 -0.60
N ASN A 677 -1.32 -26.11 -0.75
CA ASN A 677 -2.20 -26.82 0.20
C ASN A 677 -1.54 -26.94 1.58
N ALA A 678 -0.22 -27.12 1.61
CA ALA A 678 0.54 -27.19 2.85
C ALA A 678 0.56 -25.84 3.59
N ILE A 679 0.64 -24.71 2.85
CA ILE A 679 0.47 -23.37 3.41
C ILE A 679 -0.93 -23.21 4.04
N ASP A 680 -1.98 -23.62 3.32
CA ASP A 680 -3.35 -23.56 3.83
C ASP A 680 -3.49 -24.37 5.15
N LYS A 681 -2.90 -25.57 5.20
CA LYS A 681 -2.89 -26.44 6.40
C LYS A 681 -2.16 -25.80 7.60
N VAL A 682 -1.07 -25.06 7.39
CA VAL A 682 -0.44 -24.28 8.48
C VAL A 682 -1.43 -23.25 9.03
N LEU A 683 -2.12 -22.52 8.14
CA LEU A 683 -3.07 -21.47 8.52
C LEU A 683 -4.36 -22.00 9.15
N GLU A 684 -4.69 -23.29 9.01
CA GLU A 684 -5.76 -23.93 9.80
C GLU A 684 -5.40 -23.98 11.31
N THR A 685 -4.10 -24.02 11.65
CA THR A 685 -3.60 -24.05 13.04
C THR A 685 -3.26 -22.67 13.60
N LYS A 686 -3.61 -21.60 12.88
CA LYS A 686 -3.23 -20.21 13.18
C LYS A 686 -3.62 -19.74 14.58
N ASP A 687 -4.73 -20.23 15.12
CA ASP A 687 -5.17 -19.86 16.47
C ASP A 687 -4.23 -20.43 17.53
N ALA A 688 -3.80 -21.69 17.38
CA ALA A 688 -2.82 -22.32 18.27
C ALA A 688 -1.46 -21.60 18.21
N ILE A 689 -1.00 -21.23 17.01
CA ILE A 689 0.20 -20.41 16.83
C ILE A 689 0.04 -19.07 17.56
N GLY A 690 -1.15 -18.45 17.45
CA GLY A 690 -1.47 -17.20 18.12
C GLY A 690 -1.48 -17.30 19.64
N GLU A 691 -1.96 -18.40 20.22
CA GLU A 691 -1.92 -18.62 21.67
C GLU A 691 -0.48 -18.74 22.20
N VAL A 692 0.41 -19.40 21.45
CA VAL A 692 1.84 -19.44 21.79
C VAL A 692 2.44 -18.02 21.75
N ALA A 693 2.16 -17.25 20.69
CA ALA A 693 2.65 -15.87 20.58
C ALA A 693 2.16 -14.99 21.74
N LYS A 694 0.86 -15.05 22.07
CA LYS A 694 0.26 -14.29 23.19
C LYS A 694 0.89 -14.62 24.54
N LYS A 695 1.24 -15.89 24.77
CA LYS A 695 1.81 -16.34 26.03
C LYS A 695 3.25 -15.86 26.24
N TYR A 696 4.10 -15.97 25.21
CA TYR A 696 5.54 -15.77 25.37
C TYR A 696 6.03 -14.39 24.89
N ALA A 697 5.46 -13.81 23.82
CA ALA A 697 6.00 -12.57 23.26
C ALA A 697 5.99 -11.36 24.22
N PRO A 698 4.94 -11.10 25.01
CA PRO A 698 4.88 -9.89 25.85
C PRO A 698 5.81 -9.91 27.06
N VAL A 699 6.15 -11.10 27.56
CA VAL A 699 6.90 -11.29 28.82
C VAL A 699 8.41 -11.40 28.63
N HIS A 700 8.89 -11.53 27.39
CA HIS A 700 10.32 -11.65 27.11
C HIS A 700 10.89 -10.36 26.53
N ARG A 701 11.92 -9.84 27.20
CA ARG A 701 12.68 -8.67 26.75
C ARG A 701 13.58 -8.99 25.55
N TYR A 702 14.36 -10.06 25.64
CA TYR A 702 15.34 -10.49 24.64
C TYR A 702 14.82 -11.67 23.83
N TRP A 703 14.99 -11.58 22.52
CA TRP A 703 14.48 -12.55 21.56
C TRP A 703 15.64 -13.00 20.67
N ALA A 704 15.58 -14.22 20.15
CA ALA A 704 16.57 -14.76 19.24
C ALA A 704 15.92 -15.70 18.22
N LEU A 705 16.54 -15.83 17.05
CA LEU A 705 16.21 -16.86 16.08
C LEU A 705 17.40 -17.77 15.81
N VAL A 706 17.11 -19.06 15.62
CA VAL A 706 18.12 -20.02 15.19
C VAL A 706 17.58 -20.96 14.13
N GLY A 707 18.45 -21.46 13.28
CA GLY A 707 18.15 -22.51 12.32
C GLY A 707 19.40 -23.28 11.93
N ASN A 708 19.22 -24.33 11.14
CA ASN A 708 20.32 -25.09 10.53
C ASN A 708 20.06 -25.28 9.03
N GLY A 709 21.11 -25.22 8.20
CA GLY A 709 20.99 -25.44 6.76
C GLY A 709 19.95 -24.53 6.12
N ALA A 710 18.96 -25.11 5.43
CA ALA A 710 17.88 -24.34 4.81
C ALA A 710 16.99 -23.60 5.83
N ASN A 711 16.90 -24.08 7.07
CA ASN A 711 16.11 -23.42 8.11
C ASN A 711 16.74 -22.10 8.57
N CYS A 712 18.02 -21.84 8.25
CA CYS A 712 18.62 -20.52 8.41
C CYS A 712 17.93 -19.47 7.52
N ILE A 713 17.39 -19.87 6.36
CA ILE A 713 16.61 -18.98 5.48
C ILE A 713 15.31 -18.57 6.19
N ALA A 714 14.58 -19.55 6.74
CA ALA A 714 13.38 -19.28 7.53
C ALA A 714 13.69 -18.39 8.75
N ALA A 715 14.75 -18.71 9.49
CA ALA A 715 15.17 -17.93 10.65
C ALA A 715 15.51 -16.48 10.28
N GLN A 716 16.22 -16.24 9.17
CA GLN A 716 16.53 -14.88 8.73
C GLN A 716 15.30 -14.09 8.27
N GLU A 717 14.38 -14.73 7.54
CA GLU A 717 13.15 -14.07 7.09
C GLU A 717 12.21 -13.78 8.27
N VAL A 718 12.00 -14.74 9.16
CA VAL A 718 11.19 -14.52 10.37
C VAL A 718 11.83 -13.45 11.25
N ARG A 719 13.17 -13.41 11.40
CA ARG A 719 13.87 -12.32 12.10
C ARG A 719 13.53 -10.96 11.50
N ILE A 720 13.56 -10.82 10.17
CA ILE A 720 13.20 -9.56 9.49
C ILE A 720 11.76 -9.18 9.84
N LYS A 721 10.80 -10.11 9.72
CA LYS A 721 9.41 -9.84 10.07
C LYS A 721 9.23 -9.42 11.52
N LEU A 722 9.86 -10.11 12.46
CA LEU A 722 9.76 -9.75 13.87
C LEU A 722 10.43 -8.41 14.18
N SER A 723 11.49 -8.05 13.45
CA SER A 723 12.13 -6.74 13.58
C SER A 723 11.20 -5.62 13.07
N GLU A 724 10.54 -5.84 11.93
CA GLU A 724 9.58 -4.90 11.34
C GLU A 724 8.31 -4.77 12.19
N LEU A 725 7.72 -5.90 12.59
CA LEU A 725 6.42 -5.96 13.25
C LEU A 725 6.51 -5.73 14.75
N CYS A 726 7.59 -6.12 15.43
CA CYS A 726 7.71 -6.05 16.89
C CYS A 726 8.76 -5.04 17.37
N TYR A 727 9.48 -4.36 16.47
CA TYR A 727 10.54 -3.39 16.79
C TYR A 727 11.63 -3.93 17.71
N LYS A 728 11.96 -5.21 17.55
CA LYS A 728 13.02 -5.88 18.29
C LYS A 728 14.28 -5.96 17.43
N SER A 729 15.43 -5.68 18.04
CA SER A 729 16.71 -6.11 17.48
C SER A 729 16.90 -7.57 17.84
N ILE A 730 16.91 -8.46 16.85
CA ILE A 730 16.93 -9.90 17.07
C ILE A 730 18.17 -10.52 16.40
N PRO A 731 19.10 -11.13 17.16
CA PRO A 731 20.15 -11.95 16.57
C PRO A 731 19.57 -13.19 15.88
N CYS A 732 20.22 -13.61 14.80
CA CYS A 732 19.87 -14.82 14.07
C CYS A 732 21.14 -15.62 13.79
N ASP A 733 21.23 -16.80 14.40
CA ASP A 733 22.44 -17.61 14.43
C ASP A 733 22.19 -19.03 13.90
N VAL A 734 23.27 -19.76 13.64
CA VAL A 734 23.18 -21.22 13.55
C VAL A 734 22.90 -21.75 14.94
N THR A 735 22.04 -22.77 15.06
CA THR A 735 21.58 -23.28 16.37
C THR A 735 22.72 -23.54 17.35
N GLU A 736 23.80 -24.17 16.92
CA GLU A 736 24.91 -24.50 17.80
C GLU A 736 25.71 -23.27 18.26
N ASP A 737 25.85 -22.25 17.41
CA ASP A 737 26.65 -21.05 17.73
C ASP A 737 26.04 -20.23 18.86
N LYS A 738 24.72 -20.35 19.10
CA LYS A 738 24.02 -19.56 20.12
C LYS A 738 24.63 -19.71 21.52
N LYS A 739 25.10 -20.90 21.89
CA LYS A 739 25.77 -21.14 23.19
C LYS A 739 27.10 -20.39 23.33
N HIS A 740 27.70 -19.97 22.21
CA HIS A 740 28.98 -19.28 22.16
C HIS A 740 28.84 -17.75 22.10
N ILE A 741 27.62 -17.22 21.90
CA ILE A 741 27.39 -15.79 21.63
C ILE A 741 26.59 -15.14 22.76
N ASP A 742 25.30 -15.45 22.88
CA ASP A 742 24.35 -14.66 23.69
C ASP A 742 23.37 -15.51 24.50
N LEU A 743 23.61 -16.82 24.69
CA LEU A 743 22.74 -17.66 25.53
C LEU A 743 22.51 -17.09 26.94
N SER A 744 23.48 -16.35 27.49
CA SER A 744 23.39 -15.69 28.79
C SER A 744 22.34 -14.57 28.88
N THR A 745 21.75 -14.12 27.76
CA THR A 745 20.67 -13.12 27.79
C THR A 745 19.31 -13.74 28.09
N GLU A 746 19.25 -15.06 28.34
CA GLU A 746 18.02 -15.81 28.65
C GLU A 746 16.88 -15.53 27.64
N PRO A 747 17.13 -15.62 26.31
CA PRO A 747 16.19 -15.12 25.32
C PRO A 747 15.01 -16.08 25.08
N LEU A 748 13.89 -15.50 24.65
CA LEU A 748 12.87 -16.21 23.87
C LEU A 748 13.51 -16.63 22.54
N THR A 749 13.74 -17.94 22.35
CA THR A 749 14.45 -18.45 21.17
C THR A 749 13.49 -19.18 20.25
N LEU A 750 13.27 -18.64 19.05
CA LEU A 750 12.51 -19.36 18.02
C LEU A 750 13.47 -20.25 17.22
N VAL A 751 13.26 -21.56 17.29
CA VAL A 751 14.11 -22.58 16.68
C VAL A 751 13.42 -23.12 15.43
N MET A 752 14.03 -22.90 14.26
CA MET A 752 13.55 -23.43 12.97
C MET A 752 14.23 -24.79 12.70
N ALA A 753 13.46 -25.87 12.77
CA ALA A 753 13.96 -27.25 12.84
C ALA A 753 13.18 -28.27 11.98
N SER A 754 12.52 -27.82 10.91
CA SER A 754 11.85 -28.71 9.95
C SER A 754 12.83 -29.41 9.03
N ASP A 755 12.50 -30.64 8.64
CA ASP A 755 13.26 -31.47 7.69
C ASP A 755 14.78 -31.57 7.92
N LEU A 756 15.19 -31.67 9.19
CA LEU A 756 16.59 -31.84 9.54
C LEU A 756 17.06 -33.29 9.32
N PRO A 757 18.29 -33.51 8.81
CA PRO A 757 18.92 -34.83 8.82
C PRO A 757 19.07 -35.37 10.25
N GLU A 758 19.05 -36.70 10.39
CA GLU A 758 19.00 -37.38 11.71
C GLU A 758 20.10 -36.93 12.69
N MET A 759 21.33 -36.73 12.22
CA MET A 759 22.42 -36.24 13.08
C MET A 759 22.15 -34.81 13.58
N VAL A 760 21.66 -33.93 12.69
CA VAL A 760 21.46 -32.51 12.96
C VAL A 760 20.24 -32.28 13.88
N VAL A 761 19.17 -33.06 13.73
CA VAL A 761 18.01 -32.97 14.64
C VAL A 761 18.38 -33.40 16.06
N MET A 762 19.20 -34.45 16.23
CA MET A 762 19.66 -34.88 17.56
C MET A 762 20.50 -33.79 18.25
N ASP A 763 21.39 -33.13 17.51
CA ASP A 763 22.13 -31.99 18.02
C ASP A 763 21.22 -30.79 18.33
N THR A 764 20.23 -30.51 17.49
CA THR A 764 19.27 -29.43 17.71
C THR A 764 18.42 -29.68 18.97
N VAL A 765 18.01 -30.92 19.24
CA VAL A 765 17.30 -31.31 20.48
C VAL A 765 18.19 -31.10 21.71
N LYS A 766 19.46 -31.50 21.61
CA LYS A 766 20.46 -31.27 22.67
C LYS A 766 20.63 -29.78 22.97
N GLU A 767 20.81 -28.95 21.94
CA GLU A 767 20.96 -27.50 22.11
C GLU A 767 19.68 -26.84 22.64
N THR A 768 18.50 -27.25 22.17
CA THR A 768 17.21 -26.80 22.71
C THR A 768 17.08 -27.09 24.22
N THR A 769 17.55 -28.27 24.65
CA THR A 769 17.59 -28.64 26.07
C THR A 769 18.51 -27.73 26.87
N ILE A 770 19.68 -27.37 26.31
CA ILE A 770 20.62 -26.43 26.91
C ILE A 770 19.99 -25.05 27.04
N PHE A 771 19.29 -24.57 26.00
CA PHE A 771 18.61 -23.27 26.03
C PHE A 771 17.64 -23.19 27.20
N LYS A 772 16.80 -24.22 27.37
CA LYS A 772 15.84 -24.30 28.48
C LYS A 772 16.52 -24.42 29.84
N ALA A 773 17.60 -25.21 29.95
CA ALA A 773 18.35 -25.37 31.20
C ALA A 773 19.01 -24.07 31.69
N HIS A 774 19.29 -23.13 30.77
CA HIS A 774 19.84 -21.81 31.06
C HIS A 774 18.76 -20.70 31.07
N ASN A 775 17.54 -21.03 31.51
CA ASN A 775 16.39 -20.11 31.61
C ASN A 775 15.94 -19.46 30.29
N GLY A 776 16.46 -19.88 29.14
CA GLY A 776 15.91 -19.50 27.85
C GLY A 776 14.53 -20.12 27.63
N SER A 777 13.74 -19.54 26.75
CA SER A 777 12.41 -20.04 26.39
C SER A 777 12.40 -20.50 24.93
N PRO A 778 12.80 -21.74 24.62
CA PRO A 778 12.80 -22.23 23.25
C PRO A 778 11.39 -22.57 22.75
N ILE A 779 10.97 -21.95 21.65
CA ILE A 779 9.78 -22.32 20.87
C ILE A 779 10.26 -22.97 19.59
N VAL A 780 9.89 -24.23 19.35
CA VAL A 780 10.42 -24.99 18.21
C VAL A 780 9.39 -25.14 17.10
N PHE A 781 9.73 -24.66 15.91
CA PHE A 781 9.00 -24.92 14.67
C PHE A 781 9.56 -26.21 14.08
N CYS A 782 8.71 -27.22 13.88
CA CYS A 782 9.15 -28.54 13.42
C CYS A 782 8.03 -29.27 12.70
N ALA A 783 8.40 -30.34 11.98
CA ALA A 783 7.45 -31.19 11.29
C ALA A 783 6.41 -31.82 12.25
N GLU A 784 5.19 -32.05 11.78
CA GLU A 784 4.08 -32.64 12.56
C GLU A 784 4.44 -33.96 13.24
N ASP A 785 5.28 -34.78 12.60
CA ASP A 785 5.72 -36.08 13.09
C ASP A 785 6.95 -36.03 14.00
N GLU A 786 7.58 -34.85 14.14
CA GLU A 786 8.78 -34.68 14.94
C GLU A 786 8.42 -34.43 16.42
N THR A 787 8.51 -35.47 17.24
CA THR A 787 8.08 -35.43 18.66
C THR A 787 9.22 -35.23 19.65
N ARG A 788 10.49 -35.29 19.21
CA ARG A 788 11.64 -35.19 20.13
C ARG A 788 11.73 -33.84 20.85
N PHE A 789 11.18 -32.78 20.24
CA PHE A 789 11.16 -31.44 20.83
C PHE A 789 10.09 -31.24 21.91
N ASP A 790 9.05 -32.09 21.96
CA ASP A 790 7.87 -31.86 22.80
C ASP A 790 8.20 -31.87 24.30
N ALA A 791 9.24 -32.61 24.70
CA ALA A 791 9.71 -32.67 26.09
C ALA A 791 10.72 -31.56 26.46
N VAL A 792 11.36 -30.93 25.49
CA VAL A 792 12.50 -30.02 25.70
C VAL A 792 12.20 -28.56 25.36
N ALA A 793 11.17 -28.29 24.58
CA ALA A 793 10.72 -26.93 24.25
C ALA A 793 9.76 -26.35 25.31
N GLU A 794 9.54 -25.04 25.28
CA GLU A 794 8.43 -24.37 25.98
C GLU A 794 7.10 -24.49 25.22
N ALA A 795 7.19 -24.58 23.89
CA ALA A 795 6.09 -24.95 23.01
C ALA A 795 6.65 -25.45 21.67
N THR A 796 5.89 -26.29 21.00
CA THR A 796 6.17 -26.71 19.63
C THR A 796 5.10 -26.16 18.69
N ILE A 797 5.53 -25.67 17.52
CA ILE A 797 4.67 -25.25 16.42
C ILE A 797 4.88 -26.28 15.30
N LYS A 798 3.86 -27.11 15.10
CA LYS A 798 3.88 -28.20 14.14
C LYS A 798 3.51 -27.70 12.75
N VAL A 799 4.30 -28.05 11.75
CA VAL A 799 4.04 -27.73 10.34
C VAL A 799 4.10 -28.99 9.48
N PRO A 800 3.37 -29.06 8.34
CA PRO A 800 3.41 -30.22 7.46
C PRO A 800 4.79 -30.43 6.82
N ARG A 801 5.00 -31.60 6.21
CA ARG A 801 6.15 -31.86 5.33
C ARG A 801 5.75 -31.66 3.87
N VAL A 802 6.67 -31.12 3.08
CA VAL A 802 6.50 -30.90 1.64
C VAL A 802 7.58 -31.63 0.86
N GLY A 803 8.83 -31.61 1.34
CA GLY A 803 9.97 -32.14 0.62
C GLY A 803 10.46 -31.21 -0.49
N GLY A 804 11.32 -31.73 -1.37
CA GLY A 804 11.92 -30.96 -2.47
C GLY A 804 12.83 -29.80 -2.02
N GLY A 805 13.19 -29.75 -0.73
CA GLY A 805 13.93 -28.63 -0.14
C GLY A 805 13.07 -27.39 0.17
N LEU A 806 11.76 -27.55 0.30
CA LEU A 806 10.81 -26.45 0.52
C LEU A 806 10.27 -26.38 1.96
N ASP A 807 10.62 -27.30 2.85
CA ASP A 807 10.00 -27.41 4.19
C ASP A 807 10.17 -26.15 5.06
N PHE A 808 11.30 -25.43 4.91
CA PHE A 808 11.53 -24.16 5.61
C PHE A 808 10.47 -23.07 5.29
N VAL A 809 9.79 -23.19 4.14
CA VAL A 809 8.72 -22.25 3.75
C VAL A 809 7.57 -22.30 4.74
N LEU A 810 7.21 -23.49 5.24
CA LEU A 810 6.09 -23.65 6.15
C LEU A 810 6.39 -23.09 7.55
N GLU A 811 7.62 -23.25 8.01
CA GLU A 811 8.11 -22.59 9.23
C GLU A 811 8.08 -21.07 9.10
N THR A 812 8.40 -20.57 7.89
CA THR A 812 8.33 -19.14 7.60
C THR A 812 6.89 -18.63 7.67
N VAL A 813 5.92 -19.35 7.10
CA VAL A 813 4.48 -19.02 7.20
C VAL A 813 4.02 -18.99 8.65
N ALA A 814 4.36 -20.04 9.42
CA ALA A 814 4.02 -20.10 10.83
C ALA A 814 4.68 -18.97 11.64
N GLY A 815 5.95 -18.64 11.35
CA GLY A 815 6.69 -17.57 11.99
C GLY A 815 6.18 -16.17 11.64
N HIS A 816 5.75 -15.94 10.38
CA HIS A 816 5.06 -14.71 9.97
C HIS A 816 3.77 -14.51 10.76
N TRP A 817 2.94 -15.56 10.86
CA TRP A 817 1.70 -15.49 11.62
C TRP A 817 1.95 -15.31 13.13
N TRP A 818 2.94 -16.02 13.69
CA TRP A 818 3.38 -15.84 15.07
C TRP A 818 3.79 -14.38 15.33
N GLY A 819 4.52 -13.75 14.41
CA GLY A 819 4.92 -12.35 14.51
C GLY A 819 3.75 -11.36 14.50
N ILE A 820 2.75 -11.58 13.64
CA ILE A 820 1.51 -10.79 13.62
C ILE A 820 0.80 -10.89 14.97
N MET A 821 0.69 -12.09 15.51
CA MET A 821 0.03 -12.33 16.80
C MET A 821 0.83 -11.80 17.99
N ALA A 822 2.16 -11.84 17.91
CA ALA A 822 3.05 -11.26 18.91
C ALA A 822 2.89 -9.74 19.00
N ALA A 823 2.87 -9.04 17.86
CA ALA A 823 2.65 -7.60 17.81
C ALA A 823 1.27 -7.19 18.38
N LYS A 824 0.22 -7.95 18.05
CA LYS A 824 -1.13 -7.77 18.64
C LYS A 824 -1.14 -8.00 20.15
N ALA A 825 -0.45 -9.03 20.62
CA ALA A 825 -0.38 -9.35 22.05
C ALA A 825 0.32 -8.24 22.83
N ILE A 826 1.44 -7.70 22.31
CA ILE A 826 2.14 -6.57 22.91
C ILE A 826 1.24 -5.34 23.01
N ASP A 827 0.50 -5.01 21.94
CA ASP A 827 -0.43 -3.87 21.95
C ASP A 827 -1.58 -4.04 22.95
N ALA A 828 -2.11 -5.26 23.08
CA ALA A 828 -3.20 -5.55 24.01
C ALA A 828 -2.84 -5.25 25.48
N HIS A 829 -1.55 -5.30 25.84
CA HIS A 829 -1.10 -4.95 27.19
C HIS A 829 -1.09 -3.44 27.47
N ALA A 830 -1.29 -2.58 26.47
CA ALA A 830 -1.47 -1.14 26.66
C ALA A 830 -2.84 -0.74 27.23
N GLU A 831 -3.80 -1.66 27.28
CA GLU A 831 -5.20 -1.36 27.62
C GLU A 831 -5.41 -0.68 28.98
N PRO A 832 -4.80 -1.14 30.09
CA PRO A 832 -4.91 -0.44 31.38
C PRO A 832 -4.41 1.02 31.31
N PHE A 833 -3.37 1.28 30.51
CA PHE A 833 -2.79 2.61 30.35
C PHE A 833 -3.70 3.52 29.52
N ARG A 834 -4.39 2.99 28.51
CA ARG A 834 -5.40 3.72 27.74
C ARG A 834 -6.57 4.14 28.61
N ASN A 835 -7.07 3.23 29.45
CA ASN A 835 -8.15 3.52 30.38
C ASN A 835 -7.75 4.61 31.39
N ALA A 836 -6.55 4.52 31.97
CA ALA A 836 -6.00 5.56 32.83
C ALA A 836 -5.87 6.91 32.12
N ARG A 837 -5.37 6.91 30.87
CA ARG A 837 -5.21 8.12 30.06
C ARG A 837 -6.55 8.80 29.75
N ILE A 838 -7.56 8.04 29.34
CA ILE A 838 -8.91 8.57 29.03
C ILE A 838 -9.50 9.23 30.27
N LEU A 839 -9.50 8.53 31.41
CA LEU A 839 -9.99 9.06 32.68
C LEU A 839 -9.31 10.39 33.05
N ILE A 840 -7.98 10.44 32.99
CA ILE A 840 -7.22 11.63 33.37
C ILE A 840 -7.43 12.77 32.36
N ALA A 841 -7.53 12.47 31.07
CA ALA A 841 -7.80 13.48 30.04
C ALA A 841 -9.17 14.14 30.23
N GLU A 842 -10.20 13.38 30.61
CA GLU A 842 -11.51 13.94 30.96
C GLU A 842 -11.43 14.88 32.17
N MET A 843 -10.63 14.56 33.19
CA MET A 843 -10.44 15.41 34.37
C MET A 843 -9.65 16.69 34.07
N VAL A 844 -8.78 16.67 33.06
CA VAL A 844 -8.07 17.87 32.59
C VAL A 844 -9.01 18.83 31.84
N VAL A 845 -9.95 18.28 31.05
CA VAL A 845 -10.95 19.07 30.33
C VAL A 845 -12.05 19.58 31.27
N ASP A 846 -12.49 18.73 32.20
CA ASP A 846 -13.52 19.04 33.19
C ASP A 846 -12.99 18.81 34.61
N PRO A 847 -12.42 19.85 35.24
CA PRO A 847 -11.95 19.85 36.62
C PRO A 847 -12.96 19.34 37.66
N SER A 848 -14.27 19.40 37.39
CA SER A 848 -15.31 18.96 38.32
C SER A 848 -15.35 17.44 38.50
N LYS A 849 -14.78 16.70 37.54
CA LYS A 849 -14.69 15.23 37.57
C LYS A 849 -13.49 14.70 38.34
N TRP A 850 -12.67 15.57 38.93
CA TRP A 850 -11.47 15.19 39.67
C TRP A 850 -11.77 14.19 40.79
N ASP A 851 -11.12 13.03 40.74
CA ASP A 851 -11.19 12.01 41.79
C ASP A 851 -9.81 11.34 41.96
N ARG A 852 -9.14 11.68 43.07
CA ARG A 852 -7.84 11.12 43.45
C ARG A 852 -7.88 9.60 43.58
N THR A 853 -8.95 9.05 44.14
CA THR A 853 -9.08 7.60 44.36
C THR A 853 -9.22 6.87 43.04
N ALA A 854 -10.07 7.37 42.14
CA ALA A 854 -10.24 6.78 40.80
C ALA A 854 -8.92 6.78 40.01
N VAL A 855 -8.15 7.87 40.07
CA VAL A 855 -6.81 7.93 39.45
C VAL A 855 -5.88 6.89 40.05
N LEU A 856 -5.77 6.82 41.38
CA LEU A 856 -4.90 5.84 42.04
C LEU A 856 -5.31 4.39 41.70
N THR A 857 -6.60 4.09 41.60
CA THR A 857 -7.08 2.76 41.19
C THR A 857 -6.63 2.41 39.78
N GLN A 858 -6.78 3.32 38.81
CA GLN A 858 -6.34 3.09 37.43
C GLN A 858 -4.82 2.95 37.32
N LEU A 859 -4.07 3.79 38.04
CA LEU A 859 -2.61 3.69 38.07
C LEU A 859 -2.12 2.40 38.73
N ASN A 860 -2.81 1.91 39.77
CA ASN A 860 -2.48 0.62 40.39
C ASN A 860 -2.62 -0.53 39.39
N GLN A 861 -3.68 -0.55 38.57
CA GLN A 861 -3.84 -1.56 37.51
C GLN A 861 -2.69 -1.52 36.49
N CYS A 862 -2.20 -0.32 36.16
CA CYS A 862 -1.02 -0.18 35.30
C CYS A 862 0.24 -0.73 35.98
N VAL A 863 0.47 -0.41 37.25
CA VAL A 863 1.64 -0.89 38.01
C VAL A 863 1.59 -2.41 38.24
N ASP A 864 0.43 -2.97 38.58
CA ASP A 864 0.24 -4.42 38.72
C ASP A 864 0.57 -5.15 37.41
N ARG A 865 0.15 -4.56 36.28
CA ARG A 865 0.47 -5.09 34.95
C ARG A 865 1.97 -5.11 34.71
N ILE A 866 2.68 -4.04 35.06
CA ILE A 866 4.15 -3.96 34.95
C ILE A 866 4.82 -4.99 35.86
N ALA A 867 4.41 -5.05 37.12
CA ALA A 867 4.99 -5.94 38.12
C ALA A 867 4.82 -7.43 37.78
N SER A 868 3.80 -7.78 36.98
CA SER A 868 3.59 -9.15 36.49
C SER A 868 4.57 -9.59 35.40
N GLY A 869 5.39 -8.69 34.85
CA GLY A 869 6.28 -8.95 33.70
C GLY A 869 5.58 -8.91 32.34
N ALA A 870 4.25 -8.72 32.31
CA ALA A 870 3.44 -8.72 31.07
C ALA A 870 3.80 -7.62 30.06
N THR A 871 4.64 -6.65 30.45
CA THR A 871 5.06 -5.53 29.59
C THR A 871 6.56 -5.54 29.29
N ASP A 872 7.32 -6.55 29.76
CA ASP A 872 8.79 -6.58 29.69
C ASP A 872 9.34 -6.54 28.26
N SER A 873 8.53 -6.94 27.30
CA SER A 873 8.88 -6.87 25.89
C SER A 873 8.95 -5.43 25.36
N ALA A 874 8.11 -4.51 25.81
CA ALA A 874 7.96 -3.21 25.17
C ALA A 874 8.19 -2.01 26.10
N LEU A 875 7.80 -2.10 27.38
CA LEU A 875 7.78 -0.94 28.26
C LEU A 875 9.18 -0.61 28.80
N PRO A 876 9.73 0.60 28.54
CA PRO A 876 11.03 0.98 29.08
C PRO A 876 10.97 1.20 30.60
N ALA A 877 12.02 0.76 31.31
CA ALA A 877 12.13 0.91 32.77
C ALA A 877 11.95 2.37 33.26
N ARG A 878 12.40 3.36 32.48
CA ARG A 878 12.22 4.79 32.81
C ARG A 878 10.75 5.22 32.83
N VAL A 879 9.91 4.64 31.95
CA VAL A 879 8.48 4.98 31.86
C VAL A 879 7.74 4.35 33.03
N ALA A 880 8.05 3.08 33.34
CA ALA A 880 7.56 2.41 34.54
C ALA A 880 7.95 3.17 35.82
N SER A 881 9.21 3.62 35.93
CA SER A 881 9.67 4.42 37.07
C SER A 881 8.96 5.77 37.16
N GLY A 882 8.71 6.45 36.04
CA GLY A 882 7.94 7.69 36.01
C GLY A 882 6.52 7.52 36.55
N LEU A 883 5.85 6.44 36.15
CA LEU A 883 4.51 6.09 36.61
C LEU A 883 4.49 5.81 38.13
N ALA A 884 5.44 5.00 38.60
CA ALA A 884 5.57 4.66 40.02
C ALA A 884 5.91 5.90 40.87
N ASN A 885 6.79 6.78 40.40
CA ASN A 885 7.14 8.02 41.10
C ASN A 885 5.96 8.96 41.23
N TYR A 886 5.16 9.12 40.17
CA TYR A 886 3.94 9.94 40.23
C TYR A 886 2.92 9.34 41.20
N MET A 887 2.70 8.03 41.15
CA MET A 887 1.79 7.34 42.06
C MET A 887 2.23 7.51 43.52
N LEU A 888 3.51 7.29 43.82
CA LEU A 888 4.08 7.52 45.14
C LEU A 888 3.90 8.97 45.60
N TRP A 889 4.14 9.93 44.71
CA TRP A 889 3.92 11.34 45.01
C TRP A 889 2.45 11.63 45.34
N LEU A 890 1.50 11.14 44.53
CA LEU A 890 0.05 11.37 44.69
C LEU A 890 -0.51 10.71 45.96
N VAL A 891 -0.01 9.52 46.31
CA VAL A 891 -0.37 8.83 47.57
C VAL A 891 0.03 9.66 48.79
N ASN A 892 1.15 10.39 48.73
CA ASN A 892 1.63 11.24 49.82
C ASN A 892 0.98 12.64 49.86
N GLN A 893 0.08 12.97 48.93
CA GLN A 893 -0.68 14.22 48.97
C GLN A 893 -1.91 14.10 49.87
N SER A 894 -2.45 15.25 50.31
CA SER A 894 -3.72 15.33 51.03
C SER A 894 -4.84 14.67 50.23
N GLN A 895 -5.84 14.11 50.92
CA GLN A 895 -7.07 13.63 50.27
C GLN A 895 -7.81 14.77 49.55
N ASP A 896 -7.67 16.00 50.03
CA ASP A 896 -8.32 17.20 49.50
C ASP A 896 -7.47 17.96 48.47
N ILE A 897 -6.45 17.32 47.86
CA ILE A 897 -5.61 17.97 46.85
C ILE A 897 -6.45 18.49 45.67
N CYS A 898 -6.19 19.73 45.28
CA CYS A 898 -6.85 20.36 44.14
C CYS A 898 -6.29 19.83 42.81
N VAL A 899 -7.14 19.72 41.79
CA VAL A 899 -6.76 19.22 40.46
C VAL A 899 -5.62 20.03 39.79
N THR A 900 -5.54 21.33 40.05
CA THR A 900 -4.46 22.22 39.58
C THR A 900 -3.10 21.86 40.16
N GLU A 901 -3.07 21.25 41.34
CA GLU A 901 -1.85 20.81 42.01
C GLU A 901 -1.51 19.35 41.69
N ALA A 902 -2.48 18.59 41.17
CA ALA A 902 -2.37 17.15 40.94
C ALA A 902 -1.43 16.73 39.79
N ARG A 903 -0.86 17.69 39.03
CA ARG A 903 0.12 17.43 37.93
C ARG A 903 -0.38 16.44 36.87
N LEU A 904 -1.66 16.54 36.48
CA LEU A 904 -2.27 15.63 35.51
C LEU A 904 -1.61 15.65 34.12
N ALA A 905 -1.09 16.79 33.70
CA ALA A 905 -0.35 16.90 32.45
C ALA A 905 0.94 16.05 32.43
N ASP A 906 1.66 15.99 33.55
CA ASP A 906 2.90 15.23 33.68
C ASP A 906 2.63 13.73 33.54
N ILE A 907 1.61 13.23 34.23
CA ILE A 907 1.26 11.81 34.15
C ILE A 907 0.65 11.42 32.79
N LEU A 908 -0.11 12.31 32.15
CA LEU A 908 -0.57 12.09 30.77
C LEU A 908 0.61 11.92 29.82
N THR A 909 1.69 12.67 30.00
CA THR A 909 2.91 12.53 29.21
C THR A 909 3.54 11.15 29.39
N VAL A 910 3.62 10.65 30.63
CA VAL A 910 4.14 9.30 30.93
C VAL A 910 3.24 8.20 30.35
N LEU A 911 1.92 8.32 30.51
CA LEU A 911 0.93 7.37 29.99
C LEU A 911 0.94 7.33 28.46
N ASN A 912 0.98 8.49 27.81
CA ASN A 912 1.12 8.58 26.36
C ASN A 912 2.39 7.86 25.90
N LYS A 913 3.51 8.04 26.62
CA LYS A 913 4.75 7.32 26.31
C LYS A 913 4.61 5.82 26.48
N ALA A 914 3.96 5.35 27.54
CA ALA A 914 3.72 3.92 27.76
C ALA A 914 2.90 3.30 26.62
N ILE A 915 1.79 3.94 26.27
CA ILE A 915 0.91 3.51 25.17
C ILE A 915 1.68 3.51 23.86
N GLU A 916 2.42 4.57 23.55
CA GLU A 916 3.21 4.68 22.31
C GLU A 916 4.22 3.52 22.18
N GLU A 917 4.96 3.20 23.24
CA GLU A 917 5.96 2.12 23.19
C GLU A 917 5.33 0.73 22.96
N MET A 918 4.15 0.45 23.54
CA MET A 918 3.44 -0.83 23.37
C MET A 918 2.60 -0.92 22.09
N THR A 919 2.12 0.22 21.56
CA THR A 919 1.32 0.28 20.33
C THR A 919 2.17 0.36 19.06
N ARG A 920 3.47 0.66 19.19
CA ARG A 920 4.41 0.65 18.06
C ARG A 920 4.31 -0.62 17.19
N PRO A 921 4.36 -1.85 17.75
CA PRO A 921 4.22 -3.07 16.95
C PRO A 921 2.98 -3.12 16.05
N ILE A 922 1.81 -2.80 16.60
CA ILE A 922 0.56 -2.82 15.82
C ILE A 922 0.51 -1.68 14.79
N ASP A 923 1.21 -0.57 15.03
CA ASP A 923 1.31 0.52 14.06
C ASP A 923 2.04 0.11 12.78
N THR A 924 3.03 -0.79 12.83
CA THR A 924 3.62 -1.36 11.60
C THR A 924 2.61 -2.21 10.85
N ILE A 925 1.85 -3.04 11.55
CA ILE A 925 0.80 -3.88 10.94
C ILE A 925 -0.27 -3.01 10.26
N ARG A 926 -0.57 -1.85 10.86
CA ARG A 926 -1.47 -0.85 10.27
C ARG A 926 -0.82 -0.08 9.11
N HIS A 927 0.50 -0.09 8.97
CA HIS A 927 1.21 0.64 7.93
C HIS A 927 1.21 -0.14 6.61
N GLN A 928 0.78 0.53 5.55
CA GLN A 928 0.53 -0.11 4.24
C GLN A 928 1.14 0.67 3.07
N ALA A 929 2.19 1.45 3.35
CA ALA A 929 2.96 2.13 2.32
C ALA A 929 4.40 1.66 2.31
N LYS A 930 4.76 0.90 1.28
CA LYS A 930 6.16 0.55 0.99
C LYS A 930 6.98 1.80 0.67
N THR A 931 7.45 2.49 1.69
CA THR A 931 8.47 3.52 1.56
C THR A 931 9.83 2.95 1.95
N VAL A 932 10.88 3.59 1.44
CA VAL A 932 12.28 3.13 1.52
C VAL A 932 12.80 2.98 2.96
N THR A 933 12.07 3.50 3.95
CA THR A 933 12.43 3.45 5.37
C THR A 933 11.27 2.96 6.23
N VAL A 934 11.50 1.86 6.96
CA VAL A 934 10.63 1.41 8.05
C VAL A 934 10.94 2.24 9.28
N GLY A 935 10.11 3.26 9.58
CA GLY A 935 10.26 4.10 10.76
C GLY A 935 9.27 5.25 10.80
N ILE A 936 8.71 5.54 11.98
CA ILE A 936 7.87 6.72 12.21
C ILE A 936 8.73 7.94 12.56
N SER A 937 8.51 9.05 11.87
CA SER A 937 8.96 10.39 12.32
C SER A 937 8.29 10.69 13.66
N ARG A 938 9.08 10.98 14.69
CA ARG A 938 8.55 11.33 16.02
C ARG A 938 8.26 12.83 16.08
N PRO A 939 7.21 13.26 16.81
CA PRO A 939 7.17 14.63 17.32
C PRO A 939 8.47 14.86 18.10
N GLN A 940 9.21 15.91 17.78
CA GLN A 940 10.32 16.35 18.64
C GLN A 940 9.71 16.70 19.99
N GLY A 941 10.23 16.07 21.04
CA GLY A 941 9.74 16.22 22.41
C GLY A 941 10.07 17.57 23.02
#